data_AF-A0A3S0S1I7-F1
#
_entry.id   AF-A0A3S0S1I7-F1
#
_cell.length_a   1.000
_cell.length_b   1.000
_cell.length_c   1.000
_cell.angle_alpha   90.00
_cell.angle_beta   90.00
_cell.angle_gamma   90.00
#
_symmetry.space_group_name_H-M   'P 1'
#
loop_
_entity.id
_entity.type
_entity.pdbx_description
1 polymer ?
#
loop_
_entity_poly.entity_id
_entity_poly.type
_entity_poly.pdbx_seq_one_letter_code
_entity_poly.pdbx_strand_id
1 'polypeptide(L)'
;MPAGQPPQPAVGCNSNLITRHGYVAYDPDGRPTIRTKETPRVGTHPDTGRKGLGVGLAISALGVVFGDIGTSPIYTMQTLFNPDDPHPVPISHDNIYGVVSLVFWSVMLIVTITYVSLVMRADNDGEGGVMALITLVKQSSNKLGRRTASFLAALGILGAALFFGDSMITPAISVLSAVEGSKTIDPGLSDWVVPITAVIIIALFSVQRHGTAAVGRFFGPVMIVWFTVIGACGVGGIIREPEILRALNPLYALSFMAGHFHIAFFALAAVVLSVTGAEALYADMGHFGRKPITFAWLLLVFPACLLSYFGQGALLLQNPNVHDAPFFLLTPEWGRLPMVLLSIAATVIASQAVITGAFSVAAQAAHLGYLPRLRILHTSASTMGQIYVPWINSMLLIAVLTLVFAFRSSAALGYAYGMAVTGTMTITTLLFLNIARARWSWPLWSVIAIGAPLLTVDLLFLAANLTKLVHGAWLPLLIGLIAFTVMTTWQDGRAVVTRARDAVEGPLRQFVESIVTSEPPLTRVPGTAIFLNRGIETAPLAMRANVKYNRMLHEHVVVLSLETATVPRVADGARLSVDDLGYHDDGIIHVTATYGYMDRPDVPAALALLDSARTEGPLDLAGATYFLSKVDLVMGKEPSMAPWRTRLFIGTSYITSDAAAYFRLPLDRTVILGSRIEV
;
A
#
# COMPACT_ATOMS: atom_id res chain seq x y z
N MET A 1 -49.54 -36.86 43.76
CA MET A 1 -48.29 -36.35 44.36
C MET A 1 -47.18 -37.35 44.04
N PRO A 2 -45.96 -36.86 43.76
CA PRO A 2 -45.15 -37.03 42.54
C PRO A 2 -44.22 -38.26 42.60
N ALA A 3 -43.41 -38.61 41.60
CA ALA A 3 -43.39 -38.53 40.12
C ALA A 3 -42.06 -39.18 39.73
N GLY A 4 -42.07 -40.12 38.78
CA GLY A 4 -40.89 -40.89 38.38
C GLY A 4 -39.87 -40.11 37.55
N GLN A 5 -38.62 -40.61 37.57
CA GLN A 5 -37.61 -40.42 36.52
C GLN A 5 -38.16 -40.80 35.14
N PRO A 6 -37.70 -40.21 34.02
CA PRO A 6 -36.32 -40.33 33.51
C PRO A 6 -35.86 -39.09 32.67
N PRO A 7 -34.90 -39.17 31.72
CA PRO A 7 -33.45 -39.45 31.80
C PRO A 7 -32.58 -38.22 31.38
N GLN A 8 -31.24 -38.37 31.45
CA GLN A 8 -30.21 -37.39 31.04
C GLN A 8 -30.40 -36.80 29.63
N PRO A 9 -29.99 -35.53 29.42
CA PRO A 9 -29.53 -35.05 28.13
C PRO A 9 -28.01 -34.84 28.11
N ALA A 10 -27.37 -35.36 27.07
CA ALA A 10 -26.02 -35.02 26.67
C ALA A 10 -25.92 -33.53 26.32
N VAL A 11 -24.94 -32.83 26.88
CA VAL A 11 -24.54 -31.50 26.42
C VAL A 11 -23.08 -31.58 25.97
N GLY A 12 -22.88 -31.70 24.66
CA GLY A 12 -21.66 -31.22 24.03
C GLY A 12 -21.65 -29.70 24.13
N CYS A 13 -20.55 -29.14 24.62
CA CYS A 13 -20.30 -27.71 24.53
C CYS A 13 -18.86 -27.46 24.11
N ASN A 14 -18.73 -26.90 22.90
CA ASN A 14 -17.57 -26.19 22.40
C ASN A 14 -16.99 -25.24 23.46
N SER A 15 -15.69 -25.34 23.71
CA SER A 15 -14.92 -24.29 24.41
C SER A 15 -13.66 -23.94 23.60
N ASN A 16 -13.89 -23.44 22.37
CA ASN A 16 -12.95 -22.54 21.71
C ASN A 16 -13.17 -21.14 22.26
N LEU A 17 -12.61 -20.83 23.42
CA LEU A 17 -12.44 -19.47 23.92
C LEU A 17 -11.45 -19.53 25.09
N ILE A 18 -10.28 -18.93 24.88
CA ILE A 18 -9.41 -18.19 25.82
C ILE A 18 -7.97 -18.30 25.31
N THR A 19 -7.60 -17.41 24.40
CA THR A 19 -6.21 -16.96 24.24
C THR A 19 -6.16 -15.48 24.60
N ARG A 20 -6.27 -15.21 25.91
CA ARG A 20 -5.75 -14.01 26.55
C ARG A 20 -4.95 -14.48 27.76
N HIS A 21 -3.70 -14.06 27.83
CA HIS A 21 -2.76 -14.41 28.89
C HIS A 21 -3.32 -14.05 30.27
N GLY A 22 -3.72 -15.06 31.02
CA GLY A 22 -4.02 -14.99 32.45
C GLY A 22 -3.60 -16.31 33.06
N TYR A 23 -2.84 -16.26 34.15
CA TYR A 23 -2.53 -17.44 34.96
C TYR A 23 -3.36 -17.38 36.24
N VAL A 24 -3.73 -18.55 36.76
CA VAL A 24 -4.50 -18.69 38.00
C VAL A 24 -3.53 -18.57 39.17
N ALA A 25 -3.76 -17.58 40.04
CA ALA A 25 -3.04 -17.46 41.31
C ALA A 25 -3.98 -17.78 42.48
N TYR A 26 -3.43 -18.36 43.54
CA TYR A 26 -4.16 -18.66 44.77
C TYR A 26 -3.85 -17.59 45.83
N ASP A 27 -4.89 -17.06 46.47
CA ASP A 27 -4.77 -16.21 47.66
C ASP A 27 -4.25 -17.06 48.85
N PRO A 28 -3.59 -16.51 49.89
CA PRO A 28 -3.28 -17.18 51.16
C PRO A 28 -4.37 -18.09 51.76
N ASP A 29 -5.65 -17.85 51.46
CA ASP A 29 -6.78 -18.69 51.88
C ASP A 29 -7.18 -19.79 50.85
N GLY A 30 -6.36 -20.04 49.82
CA GLY A 30 -6.55 -21.13 48.86
C GLY A 30 -7.67 -20.91 47.84
N ARG A 31 -8.11 -19.66 47.60
CA ARG A 31 -9.14 -19.34 46.60
C ARG A 31 -8.53 -18.92 45.27
N PRO A 32 -9.02 -19.44 44.12
CA PRO A 32 -8.49 -19.08 42.81
C PRO A 32 -8.90 -17.65 42.44
N THR A 33 -7.92 -16.82 42.10
CA THR A 33 -8.12 -15.45 41.60
C THR A 33 -7.52 -15.32 40.19
N ILE A 34 -8.30 -14.75 39.27
CA ILE A 34 -7.87 -14.48 37.89
C ILE A 34 -7.28 -13.07 37.87
N ARG A 35 -5.96 -12.94 37.73
CA ARG A 35 -5.31 -11.65 37.47
C ARG A 35 -4.97 -11.53 35.98
N THR A 36 -5.59 -10.57 35.31
CA THR A 36 -5.16 -10.08 33.99
C THR A 36 -4.00 -9.09 34.18
N LYS A 37 -2.91 -9.29 33.42
CA LYS A 37 -1.77 -8.36 33.34
C LYS A 37 -2.28 -7.04 32.74
N GLU A 38 -2.48 -6.01 33.57
CA GLU A 38 -2.65 -4.64 33.07
C GLU A 38 -1.30 -4.18 32.52
N THR A 39 -1.19 -4.13 31.20
CA THR A 39 -0.17 -3.31 30.55
C THR A 39 -0.44 -1.84 30.89
N PRO A 40 0.57 -1.03 31.25
CA PRO A 40 0.35 0.39 31.45
C PRO A 40 -0.14 0.97 30.13
N ARG A 41 -1.38 1.47 30.11
CA ARG A 41 -1.87 2.29 29.00
C ARG A 41 -1.09 3.61 29.04
N VAL A 42 -0.05 3.70 28.22
CA VAL A 42 0.57 4.99 27.89
C VAL A 42 -0.51 5.83 27.23
N GLY A 43 -0.88 6.93 27.89
CA GLY A 43 -1.94 7.82 27.46
C GLY A 43 -1.70 8.35 26.06
N THR A 44 -2.65 8.11 25.16
CA THR A 44 -2.66 8.70 23.82
C THR A 44 -3.40 10.05 23.85
N HIS A 45 -2.68 11.07 23.35
CA HIS A 45 -3.09 12.41 22.93
C HIS A 45 -3.19 13.51 24.01
N PRO A 46 -2.35 14.57 23.93
CA PRO A 46 -2.77 15.89 24.38
C PRO A 46 -3.82 16.44 23.40
N ASP A 47 -4.99 16.78 23.95
CA ASP A 47 -6.11 17.39 23.24
C ASP A 47 -5.75 18.84 22.90
N THR A 48 -5.08 19.06 21.75
CA THR A 48 -4.76 20.41 21.25
C THR A 48 -5.57 20.74 20.00
N GLY A 49 -6.55 21.64 20.12
CA GLY A 49 -6.95 22.61 19.07
C GLY A 49 -7.63 22.08 17.80
N ARG A 50 -8.85 21.53 17.93
CA ARG A 50 -9.61 20.87 16.84
C ARG A 50 -10.19 21.73 15.70
N LYS A 51 -9.98 23.05 15.63
CA LYS A 51 -10.62 23.90 14.60
C LYS A 51 -9.69 24.38 13.47
N GLY A 52 -8.37 24.33 13.63
CA GLY A 52 -7.40 24.74 12.59
C GLY A 52 -6.77 23.60 11.79
N LEU A 53 -6.70 22.39 12.35
CA LEU A 53 -6.02 21.24 11.73
C LEU A 53 -6.73 20.72 10.46
N GLY A 54 -8.07 20.82 10.39
CA GLY A 54 -8.86 20.19 9.32
C GLY A 54 -8.63 20.81 7.94
N VAL A 55 -8.51 22.14 7.86
CA VAL A 55 -8.33 22.86 6.58
C VAL A 55 -6.91 22.68 6.06
N GLY A 56 -5.89 22.76 6.93
CA GLY A 56 -4.50 22.53 6.53
C GLY A 56 -4.27 21.10 6.02
N LEU A 57 -4.90 20.09 6.65
CA LEU A 57 -4.88 18.71 6.18
C LEU A 57 -5.62 18.52 4.86
N ALA A 58 -6.76 19.20 4.65
CA ALA A 58 -7.50 19.15 3.39
C ALA A 58 -6.70 19.78 2.23
N ILE A 59 -6.01 20.91 2.48
CA ILE A 59 -5.11 21.55 1.49
C ILE A 59 -3.93 20.63 1.17
N SER A 60 -3.37 19.96 2.18
CA SER A 60 -2.29 18.99 1.98
C SER A 60 -2.79 17.77 1.19
N ALA A 61 -3.99 17.28 1.48
CA ALA A 61 -4.62 16.20 0.73
C ALA A 61 -4.91 16.59 -0.73
N LEU A 62 -5.31 17.84 -1.02
CA LEU A 62 -5.45 18.34 -2.39
C LEU A 62 -4.15 18.23 -3.20
N GLY A 63 -3.02 18.52 -2.56
CA GLY A 63 -1.71 18.48 -3.19
C GLY A 63 -1.14 17.07 -3.40
N VAL A 64 -1.67 16.04 -2.73
CA VAL A 64 -1.04 14.71 -2.73
C VAL A 64 -2.00 13.62 -3.18
N VAL A 65 -3.31 13.73 -2.93
CA VAL A 65 -4.24 12.62 -3.12
C VAL A 65 -5.02 12.74 -4.44
N PHE A 66 -5.31 13.96 -4.87
CA PHE A 66 -6.22 14.23 -5.99
C PHE A 66 -5.53 14.57 -7.30
N GLY A 67 -4.20 14.47 -7.37
CA GLY A 67 -3.46 14.79 -8.58
C GLY A 67 -3.86 13.89 -9.75
N ASP A 68 -3.91 12.57 -9.54
CA ASP A 68 -4.20 11.58 -10.59
C ASP A 68 -5.56 11.84 -11.25
N ILE A 69 -6.65 11.65 -10.49
CA ILE A 69 -8.02 11.93 -10.95
C ILE A 69 -8.26 13.38 -11.38
N GLY A 70 -7.51 14.32 -10.79
CA GLY A 70 -7.61 15.73 -11.10
C GLY A 70 -6.99 16.13 -12.44
N THR A 71 -6.13 15.28 -13.00
CA THR A 71 -5.48 15.50 -14.30
C THR A 71 -6.12 14.71 -15.43
N SER A 72 -6.99 13.75 -15.13
CA SER A 72 -7.83 13.03 -16.09
C SER A 72 -8.58 13.90 -17.11
N PRO A 73 -9.08 15.11 -16.77
CA PRO A 73 -9.73 15.98 -17.74
C PRO A 73 -8.86 16.39 -18.93
N ILE A 74 -7.52 16.30 -18.81
CA ILE A 74 -6.59 16.65 -19.90
C ILE A 74 -6.75 15.68 -21.07
N TYR A 75 -6.89 14.38 -20.80
CA TYR A 75 -6.84 13.34 -21.83
C TYR A 75 -8.16 12.59 -22.06
N THR A 76 -9.10 12.57 -21.11
CA THR A 76 -10.28 11.69 -21.22
C THR A 76 -11.15 11.98 -22.45
N MET A 77 -11.53 13.25 -22.69
CA MET A 77 -12.39 13.62 -23.83
C MET A 77 -11.65 13.51 -25.15
N GLN A 78 -10.35 13.84 -25.16
CA GLN A 78 -9.47 13.66 -26.31
C GLN A 78 -9.45 12.18 -26.72
N THR A 79 -9.29 11.25 -25.77
CA THR A 79 -9.30 9.81 -26.07
C THR A 79 -10.68 9.33 -26.53
N LEU A 80 -11.78 9.81 -25.92
CA LEU A 80 -13.14 9.39 -26.26
C LEU A 80 -13.55 9.75 -27.70
N PHE A 81 -13.14 10.92 -28.18
CA PHE A 81 -13.51 11.43 -29.51
C PHE A 81 -12.37 11.40 -30.51
N ASN A 82 -11.29 10.64 -30.24
CA ASN A 82 -10.20 10.49 -31.17
C ASN A 82 -10.66 9.68 -32.41
N PRO A 83 -10.61 10.24 -33.63
CA PRO A 83 -10.94 9.50 -34.84
C PRO A 83 -10.01 8.31 -35.12
N ASP A 84 -8.79 8.36 -34.60
CA ASP A 84 -7.78 7.31 -34.74
C ASP A 84 -7.98 6.15 -33.73
N ASP A 85 -9.03 6.17 -32.89
CA ASP A 85 -9.34 5.04 -32.02
C ASP A 85 -9.84 3.86 -32.88
N PRO A 86 -9.47 2.60 -32.58
CA PRO A 86 -10.03 1.43 -33.26
C PRO A 86 -11.57 1.38 -33.28
N HIS A 87 -12.22 2.02 -32.29
CA HIS A 87 -13.66 2.12 -32.11
C HIS A 87 -14.05 3.56 -31.75
N PRO A 88 -13.95 4.50 -32.70
CA PRO A 88 -14.12 5.92 -32.42
C PRO A 88 -15.59 6.23 -32.15
N VAL A 89 -15.85 7.11 -31.17
CA VAL A 89 -17.20 7.63 -30.92
C VAL A 89 -17.47 8.74 -31.94
N PRO A 90 -18.46 8.60 -32.84
CA PRO A 90 -18.77 9.67 -33.79
C PRO A 90 -19.19 10.94 -33.07
N ILE A 91 -18.64 12.08 -33.49
CA ILE A 91 -19.00 13.38 -32.92
C ILE A 91 -20.39 13.75 -33.43
N SER A 92 -21.40 13.55 -32.58
CA SER A 92 -22.80 13.94 -32.83
C SER A 92 -23.39 14.49 -31.54
N HIS A 93 -24.47 15.27 -31.65
CA HIS A 93 -25.19 15.79 -30.48
C HIS A 93 -25.52 14.67 -29.48
N ASP A 94 -26.22 13.62 -29.93
CA ASP A 94 -26.66 12.53 -29.06
C ASP A 94 -25.51 11.78 -28.39
N ASN A 95 -24.41 11.57 -29.12
CA ASN A 95 -23.23 10.88 -28.59
C ASN A 95 -22.50 11.74 -27.56
N ILE A 96 -22.39 13.06 -27.77
CA ILE A 96 -21.78 13.96 -26.79
C ILE A 96 -22.58 13.98 -25.48
N TYR A 97 -23.91 14.14 -25.55
CA TYR A 97 -24.77 14.07 -24.36
C TYR A 97 -24.64 12.72 -23.65
N GLY A 98 -24.65 11.62 -24.41
CA GLY A 98 -24.48 10.26 -23.90
C GLY A 98 -23.16 10.06 -23.17
N VAL A 99 -22.05 10.46 -23.79
CA VAL A 99 -20.69 10.32 -23.24
C VAL A 99 -20.48 11.20 -22.02
N VAL A 100 -20.87 12.47 -22.06
CA VAL A 100 -20.74 13.39 -20.90
C VAL A 100 -21.60 12.89 -19.72
N SER A 101 -22.81 12.40 -20.00
CA SER A 101 -23.65 11.75 -19.00
C SER A 101 -22.98 10.49 -18.43
N LEU A 102 -22.35 9.67 -19.26
CA LEU A 102 -21.69 8.44 -18.86
C LEU A 102 -20.47 8.74 -17.96
N VAL A 103 -19.66 9.74 -18.31
CA VAL A 103 -18.53 10.23 -17.49
C VAL A 103 -19.03 10.70 -16.12
N PHE A 104 -20.05 11.57 -16.08
CA PHE A 104 -20.61 12.08 -14.82
C PHE A 104 -21.07 10.96 -13.89
N TRP A 105 -21.90 10.05 -14.40
CA TRP A 105 -22.45 8.96 -13.59
C TRP A 105 -21.39 7.93 -13.20
N SER A 106 -20.35 7.73 -14.02
CA SER A 106 -19.21 6.87 -13.66
C SER A 106 -18.41 7.45 -12.50
N VAL A 107 -18.07 8.75 -12.54
CA VAL A 107 -17.39 9.44 -11.43
C VAL A 107 -18.25 9.46 -10.16
N MET A 108 -19.57 9.67 -10.31
CA MET A 108 -20.50 9.63 -9.19
C MET A 108 -20.57 8.23 -8.55
N LEU A 109 -20.79 7.18 -9.36
CA LEU A 109 -20.98 5.82 -8.86
C LEU A 109 -19.67 5.23 -8.32
N ILE A 110 -18.59 5.29 -9.09
CA ILE A 110 -17.32 4.66 -8.73
C ILE A 110 -16.63 5.50 -7.64
N VAL A 111 -16.31 6.75 -7.93
CA VAL A 111 -15.44 7.52 -7.03
C VAL A 111 -16.22 8.01 -5.80
N THR A 112 -17.39 8.60 -5.99
CA THR A 112 -18.13 9.22 -4.87
C THR A 112 -18.88 8.18 -4.02
N ILE A 113 -19.63 7.29 -4.67
CA ILE A 113 -20.45 6.30 -3.94
C ILE A 113 -19.60 5.11 -3.51
N THR A 114 -18.90 4.42 -4.42
CA THR A 114 -18.11 3.23 -4.06
C THR A 114 -16.90 3.60 -3.21
N TYR A 115 -16.02 4.49 -3.67
CA TYR A 115 -14.77 4.75 -2.95
C TYR A 115 -14.96 5.64 -1.72
N VAL A 116 -15.38 6.89 -1.92
CA VAL A 116 -15.45 7.90 -0.85
C VAL A 116 -16.46 7.52 0.24
N SER A 117 -17.64 7.02 -0.15
CA SER A 117 -18.72 6.76 0.81
C SER A 117 -18.67 5.37 1.43
N LEU A 118 -18.23 4.34 0.69
CA LEU A 118 -18.26 2.95 1.13
C LEU A 118 -16.87 2.38 1.47
N VAL A 119 -15.98 2.25 0.49
CA VAL A 119 -14.68 1.56 0.63
C VAL A 119 -13.77 2.25 1.65
N MET A 120 -13.70 3.58 1.67
CA MET A 120 -12.91 4.34 2.67
C MET A 120 -13.37 4.13 4.12
N ARG A 121 -14.49 3.44 4.38
CA ARG A 121 -14.88 3.03 5.74
C ARG A 121 -14.16 1.76 6.20
N ALA A 122 -13.58 1.00 5.29
CA ALA A 122 -12.92 -0.27 5.56
C ALA A 122 -11.43 -0.10 5.85
N ASP A 123 -11.09 0.66 6.89
CA ASP A 123 -9.69 0.87 7.30
C ASP A 123 -9.13 -0.25 8.19
N ASN A 124 -7.80 -0.36 8.20
CA ASN A 124 -7.05 -1.13 9.18
C ASN A 124 -6.10 -0.20 9.95
N ASP A 125 -6.50 0.21 11.15
CA ASP A 125 -5.78 1.16 12.00
C ASP A 125 -5.55 2.53 11.33
N GLY A 126 -6.55 2.98 10.54
CA GLY A 126 -6.48 4.23 9.78
C GLY A 126 -5.85 4.11 8.40
N GLU A 127 -5.14 3.02 8.10
CA GLU A 127 -4.59 2.72 6.78
C GLU A 127 -5.67 2.19 5.82
N GLY A 128 -5.59 2.60 4.56
CA GLY A 128 -6.46 2.13 3.48
C GLY A 128 -5.72 1.35 2.41
N GLY A 129 -6.36 1.20 1.26
CA GLY A 129 -5.81 0.45 0.12
C GLY A 129 -6.05 -1.05 0.17
N VAL A 130 -5.61 -1.74 -0.89
CA VAL A 130 -5.82 -3.18 -1.06
C VAL A 130 -5.12 -3.99 0.03
N MET A 131 -3.97 -3.55 0.54
CA MET A 131 -3.25 -4.23 1.63
C MET A 131 -4.01 -4.18 2.96
N ALA A 132 -4.69 -3.07 3.26
CA ALA A 132 -5.58 -3.00 4.41
C ALA A 132 -6.71 -4.03 4.27
N LEU A 133 -7.33 -4.13 3.09
CA LEU A 133 -8.39 -5.12 2.82
C LEU A 133 -7.89 -6.57 2.96
N ILE A 134 -6.69 -6.91 2.47
CA ILE A 134 -6.09 -8.24 2.67
C ILE A 134 -5.97 -8.57 4.15
N THR A 135 -5.52 -7.60 4.95
CA THR A 135 -5.36 -7.76 6.40
C THR A 135 -6.71 -8.03 7.08
N LEU A 136 -7.74 -7.26 6.72
CA LEU A 136 -9.10 -7.44 7.25
C LEU A 136 -9.73 -8.78 6.83
N VAL A 137 -9.49 -9.24 5.61
CA VAL A 137 -9.91 -10.56 5.11
C VAL A 137 -9.26 -11.67 5.92
N LYS A 138 -7.94 -11.59 6.17
CA LYS A 138 -7.21 -12.56 6.98
C LYS A 138 -7.72 -12.61 8.42
N GLN A 139 -7.95 -11.45 9.05
CA GLN A 139 -8.53 -11.38 10.40
C GLN A 139 -9.96 -11.97 10.46
N SER A 140 -10.69 -11.93 9.34
CA SER A 140 -12.05 -12.45 9.22
C SER A 140 -12.12 -13.91 8.76
N SER A 141 -10.99 -14.64 8.73
CA SER A 141 -10.90 -16.01 8.18
C SER A 141 -11.85 -17.00 8.85
N ASN A 142 -12.10 -16.84 10.16
CA ASN A 142 -12.99 -17.74 10.91
C ASN A 142 -14.45 -17.63 10.45
N LYS A 143 -14.88 -16.43 10.01
CA LYS A 143 -16.24 -16.19 9.53
C LYS A 143 -16.39 -16.49 8.03
N LEU A 144 -15.38 -16.17 7.23
CA LEU A 144 -15.40 -16.37 5.77
C LEU A 144 -15.09 -17.82 5.35
N GLY A 145 -14.45 -18.59 6.23
CA GLY A 145 -13.87 -19.88 5.92
C GLY A 145 -12.44 -19.73 5.36
N ARG A 146 -11.56 -20.65 5.75
CA ARG A 146 -10.11 -20.57 5.46
C ARG A 146 -9.80 -20.59 3.96
N ARG A 147 -10.56 -21.34 3.15
CA ARG A 147 -10.40 -21.39 1.69
C ARG A 147 -10.77 -20.06 1.03
N THR A 148 -11.94 -19.52 1.35
CA THR A 148 -12.43 -18.23 0.84
C THR A 148 -11.50 -17.10 1.23
N ALA A 149 -11.07 -17.03 2.50
CA ALA A 149 -10.13 -16.01 2.95
C ALA A 149 -8.77 -16.09 2.24
N SER A 150 -8.29 -17.31 1.95
CA SER A 150 -7.03 -17.50 1.20
C SER A 150 -7.18 -17.07 -0.27
N PHE A 151 -8.30 -17.41 -0.91
CA PHE A 151 -8.62 -16.96 -2.28
C PHE A 151 -8.73 -15.44 -2.38
N LEU A 152 -9.47 -14.81 -1.46
CA LEU A 152 -9.61 -13.35 -1.39
C LEU A 152 -8.26 -12.67 -1.08
N ALA A 153 -7.44 -13.25 -0.21
CA ALA A 153 -6.09 -12.74 0.02
C ALA A 153 -5.23 -12.82 -1.26
N ALA A 154 -5.28 -13.93 -2.00
CA ALA A 154 -4.59 -14.05 -3.28
C ALA A 154 -5.09 -13.03 -4.31
N LEU A 155 -6.40 -12.80 -4.36
CA LEU A 155 -7.01 -11.78 -5.21
C LEU A 155 -6.55 -10.38 -4.80
N GLY A 156 -6.44 -10.07 -3.51
CA GLY A 156 -5.88 -8.81 -3.04
C GLY A 156 -4.40 -8.63 -3.39
N ILE A 157 -3.58 -9.68 -3.33
CA ILE A 157 -2.19 -9.62 -3.80
C ILE A 157 -2.16 -9.30 -5.30
N LEU A 158 -3.06 -9.90 -6.09
CA LEU A 158 -3.20 -9.57 -7.51
C LEU A 158 -3.59 -8.10 -7.69
N GLY A 159 -4.55 -7.58 -6.91
CA GLY A 159 -4.94 -6.16 -6.94
C GLY A 159 -3.78 -5.21 -6.62
N ALA A 160 -2.98 -5.53 -5.58
CA ALA A 160 -1.78 -4.77 -5.26
C ALA A 160 -0.72 -4.84 -6.37
N ALA A 161 -0.58 -5.99 -7.04
CA ALA A 161 0.34 -6.16 -8.15
C ALA A 161 -0.11 -5.37 -9.39
N LEU A 162 -1.40 -5.34 -9.69
CA LEU A 162 -1.97 -4.52 -10.75
C LEU A 162 -1.83 -3.02 -10.47
N PHE A 163 -1.91 -2.60 -9.20
CA PHE A 163 -1.64 -1.22 -8.79
C PHE A 163 -0.20 -0.77 -9.11
N PHE A 164 0.80 -1.66 -9.03
CA PHE A 164 2.15 -1.35 -9.52
C PHE A 164 2.18 -1.12 -11.04
N GLY A 165 1.35 -1.85 -11.79
CA GLY A 165 1.17 -1.67 -13.24
C GLY A 165 0.53 -0.32 -13.58
N ASP A 166 -0.43 0.15 -12.78
CA ASP A 166 -1.00 1.50 -12.91
C ASP A 166 0.01 2.60 -12.55
N SER A 167 0.80 2.36 -11.49
CA SER A 167 1.74 3.36 -10.94
C SER A 167 2.82 3.85 -11.91
N MET A 168 3.07 3.13 -13.00
CA MET A 168 3.99 3.53 -14.07
C MET A 168 3.30 4.18 -15.27
N ILE A 169 2.00 3.95 -15.46
CA ILE A 169 1.27 4.53 -16.60
C ILE A 169 0.88 5.95 -16.28
N THR A 170 0.38 6.22 -15.07
CA THR A 170 -0.09 7.56 -14.70
C THR A 170 0.96 8.65 -14.94
N PRO A 171 2.24 8.49 -14.51
CA PRO A 171 3.24 9.52 -14.79
C PRO A 171 3.55 9.67 -16.29
N ALA A 172 3.48 8.57 -17.05
CA ALA A 172 3.72 8.60 -18.48
C ALA A 172 2.58 9.32 -19.22
N ILE A 173 1.31 8.94 -18.99
CA ILE A 173 0.16 9.53 -19.69
C ILE A 173 -0.06 10.98 -19.26
N SER A 174 0.00 11.27 -17.97
CA SER A 174 -0.31 12.60 -17.44
C SER A 174 0.69 13.64 -17.93
N VAL A 175 1.99 13.39 -17.74
CA VAL A 175 3.04 14.36 -18.14
C VAL A 175 3.08 14.50 -19.66
N LEU A 176 2.94 13.39 -20.40
CA LEU A 176 2.91 13.43 -21.87
C LEU A 176 1.73 14.26 -22.38
N SER A 177 0.51 14.05 -21.84
CA SER A 177 -0.67 14.83 -22.21
C SER A 177 -0.55 16.31 -21.86
N ALA A 178 0.07 16.65 -20.73
CA ALA A 178 0.30 18.05 -20.37
C ALA A 178 1.26 18.74 -21.35
N VAL A 179 2.35 18.07 -21.72
CA VAL A 179 3.35 18.59 -22.67
C VAL A 179 2.78 18.64 -24.08
N GLU A 180 1.93 17.70 -24.50
CA GLU A 180 1.23 17.74 -25.79
C GLU A 180 0.38 18.99 -25.98
N GLY A 181 -0.09 19.61 -24.89
CA GLY A 181 -0.79 20.90 -24.96
C GLY A 181 0.01 22.01 -25.63
N SER A 182 1.34 21.93 -25.63
CA SER A 182 2.20 22.88 -26.36
C SER A 182 1.97 22.90 -27.87
N LYS A 183 1.49 21.79 -28.47
CA LYS A 183 1.12 21.71 -29.88
C LYS A 183 -0.01 22.68 -30.27
N THR A 184 -0.85 23.05 -29.29
CA THR A 184 -1.96 24.01 -29.50
C THR A 184 -1.49 25.47 -29.58
N ILE A 185 -0.23 25.73 -29.22
CA ILE A 185 0.42 27.04 -29.28
C ILE A 185 1.26 27.11 -30.55
N ASP A 186 2.13 26.12 -30.76
CA ASP A 186 2.96 25.99 -31.95
C ASP A 186 3.06 24.50 -32.36
N PRO A 187 2.52 24.12 -33.54
CA PRO A 187 2.64 22.75 -34.06
C PRO A 187 4.10 22.27 -34.18
N GLY A 188 5.07 23.16 -34.38
CA GLY A 188 6.50 22.81 -34.47
C GLY A 188 7.10 22.25 -33.17
N LEU A 189 6.40 22.35 -32.04
CA LEU A 189 6.81 21.75 -30.78
C LEU A 189 6.51 20.25 -30.67
N SER A 190 5.88 19.63 -31.69
CA SER A 190 5.54 18.19 -31.70
C SER A 190 6.75 17.29 -31.43
N ASP A 191 7.89 17.60 -32.03
CA ASP A 191 9.11 16.78 -31.95
C ASP A 191 9.80 16.88 -30.60
N TRP A 192 9.49 17.94 -29.84
CA TRP A 192 10.05 18.20 -28.51
C TRP A 192 9.22 17.60 -27.38
N VAL A 193 7.99 17.12 -27.65
CA VAL A 193 7.09 16.58 -26.62
C VAL A 193 7.73 15.42 -25.85
N VAL A 194 8.24 14.40 -26.56
CA VAL A 194 8.85 13.22 -25.94
C VAL A 194 10.14 13.58 -25.16
N PRO A 195 11.10 14.34 -25.74
CA PRO A 195 12.28 14.80 -24.99
C PRO A 195 11.94 15.60 -23.72
N ILE A 196 11.02 16.56 -23.80
CA ILE A 196 10.61 17.39 -22.65
C ILE A 196 9.98 16.51 -21.57
N THR A 197 9.07 15.59 -21.96
CA THR A 197 8.43 14.63 -21.05
C THR A 197 9.47 13.77 -20.33
N ALA A 198 10.45 13.24 -21.05
CA ALA A 198 11.52 12.43 -20.46
C ALA A 198 12.38 13.24 -19.46
N VAL A 199 12.72 14.48 -19.77
CA VAL A 199 13.46 15.38 -18.86
C VAL A 199 12.66 15.64 -17.58
N ILE A 200 11.36 15.94 -17.70
CA ILE A 200 10.47 16.15 -16.55
C ILE A 200 10.42 14.91 -15.67
N ILE A 201 10.26 13.71 -16.25
CA ILE A 201 10.22 12.45 -15.51
C ILE A 201 11.57 12.17 -14.82
N ILE A 202 12.71 12.35 -15.50
CA ILE A 202 14.03 12.14 -14.87
C ILE A 202 14.23 13.11 -13.71
N ALA A 203 13.89 14.39 -13.89
CA ALA A 203 13.98 15.38 -12.83
C ALA A 203 13.08 15.00 -11.64
N LEU A 204 11.85 14.58 -11.93
CA LEU A 204 10.88 14.13 -10.94
C LEU A 204 11.44 12.99 -10.08
N PHE A 205 11.88 11.89 -10.71
CA PHE A 205 12.39 10.71 -10.02
C PHE A 205 13.73 10.96 -9.30
N SER A 206 14.52 11.95 -9.73
CA SER A 206 15.77 12.34 -9.10
C SER A 206 15.55 13.09 -7.77
N VAL A 207 14.46 13.84 -7.66
CA VAL A 207 14.15 14.65 -6.47
C VAL A 207 13.54 13.80 -5.34
N GLN A 208 13.02 12.59 -5.62
CA GLN A 208 12.31 11.73 -4.64
C GLN A 208 13.09 11.49 -3.35
N ARG A 209 14.42 11.35 -3.44
CA ARG A 209 15.29 11.06 -2.27
C ARG A 209 15.31 12.17 -1.22
N HIS A 210 15.00 13.42 -1.59
CA HIS A 210 15.05 14.57 -0.69
C HIS A 210 13.74 14.75 0.11
N GLY A 211 12.76 13.87 -0.10
CA GLY A 211 11.49 13.87 0.62
C GLY A 211 10.49 14.89 0.08
N THR A 212 9.21 14.56 0.20
CA THR A 212 8.10 15.43 -0.20
C THR A 212 7.80 16.51 0.82
N ALA A 213 8.47 16.53 1.98
CA ALA A 213 8.18 17.47 3.07
C ALA A 213 8.47 18.96 2.73
N ALA A 214 9.49 19.24 1.92
CA ALA A 214 9.82 20.61 1.51
C ALA A 214 8.96 21.09 0.33
N VAL A 215 8.64 20.20 -0.61
CA VAL A 215 7.89 20.51 -1.84
C VAL A 215 6.38 20.44 -1.62
N GLY A 216 5.92 19.57 -0.71
CA GLY A 216 4.51 19.31 -0.44
C GLY A 216 3.72 20.50 0.11
N ARG A 217 4.39 21.51 0.68
CA ARG A 217 3.74 22.78 1.07
C ARG A 217 3.23 23.58 -0.13
N PHE A 218 3.86 23.43 -1.30
CA PHE A 218 3.47 24.13 -2.52
C PHE A 218 2.46 23.34 -3.36
N PHE A 219 2.38 22.01 -3.19
CA PHE A 219 1.48 21.17 -3.96
C PHE A 219 0.00 21.52 -3.73
N GLY A 220 -0.41 21.70 -2.47
CA GLY A 220 -1.78 22.08 -2.13
C GLY A 220 -2.25 23.37 -2.82
N PRO A 221 -1.52 24.50 -2.66
CA PRO A 221 -1.83 25.75 -3.35
C PRO A 221 -1.88 25.63 -4.88
N VAL A 222 -0.92 24.94 -5.50
CA VAL A 222 -0.91 24.74 -6.96
C VAL A 222 -2.14 23.95 -7.41
N MET A 223 -2.53 22.90 -6.69
CA MET A 223 -3.73 22.11 -7.01
C MET A 223 -5.02 22.91 -6.80
N ILE A 224 -5.08 23.81 -5.81
CA ILE A 224 -6.23 24.72 -5.66
C ILE A 224 -6.36 25.63 -6.88
N VAL A 225 -5.26 26.22 -7.34
CA VAL A 225 -5.23 27.03 -8.56
C VAL A 225 -5.67 26.20 -9.76
N TRP A 226 -5.11 25.00 -9.92
CA TRP A 226 -5.49 24.06 -10.98
C TRP A 226 -7.00 23.79 -11.03
N PHE A 227 -7.58 23.32 -9.93
CA PHE A 227 -9.01 22.99 -9.87
C PHE A 227 -9.90 24.22 -10.09
N THR A 228 -9.50 25.37 -9.56
CA THR A 228 -10.24 26.62 -9.76
C THR A 228 -10.22 27.04 -11.24
N VAL A 229 -9.06 26.95 -11.89
CA VAL A 229 -8.88 27.34 -13.30
C VAL A 229 -9.65 26.39 -14.23
N ILE A 230 -9.52 25.07 -14.08
CA ILE A 230 -10.26 24.13 -14.94
C ILE A 230 -11.77 24.24 -14.73
N GLY A 231 -12.21 24.50 -13.49
CA GLY A 231 -13.62 24.74 -13.18
C GLY A 231 -14.13 26.02 -13.85
N ALA A 232 -13.35 27.11 -13.80
CA ALA A 232 -13.69 28.37 -14.45
C ALA A 232 -13.74 28.24 -15.99
N CYS A 233 -12.77 27.56 -16.61
CA CYS A 233 -12.81 27.24 -18.05
C CYS A 233 -14.03 26.38 -18.40
N GLY A 234 -14.35 25.39 -17.56
CA GLY A 234 -15.55 24.56 -17.67
C GLY A 234 -16.84 25.37 -17.69
N VAL A 235 -17.00 26.27 -16.71
CA VAL A 235 -18.13 27.21 -16.63
C VAL A 235 -18.19 28.09 -17.88
N GLY A 236 -17.04 28.57 -18.37
CA GLY A 236 -16.96 29.35 -19.62
C GLY A 236 -17.51 28.59 -20.84
N GLY A 237 -17.23 27.29 -20.96
CA GLY A 237 -17.82 26.44 -22.00
C GLY A 237 -19.32 26.25 -21.82
N ILE A 238 -19.78 25.98 -20.59
CA ILE A 238 -21.21 25.76 -20.28
C ILE A 238 -22.03 27.03 -20.53
N ILE A 239 -21.52 28.22 -20.23
CA ILE A 239 -22.22 29.48 -20.50
C ILE A 239 -22.50 29.65 -22.00
N ARG A 240 -21.60 29.17 -22.87
CA ARG A 240 -21.77 29.24 -24.32
C ARG A 240 -22.77 28.22 -24.84
N GLU A 241 -22.84 27.04 -24.22
CA GLU A 241 -23.79 25.97 -24.58
C GLU A 241 -24.52 25.43 -23.33
N PRO A 242 -25.49 26.16 -22.74
CA PRO A 242 -26.09 25.79 -21.46
C PRO A 242 -26.88 24.48 -21.51
N GLU A 243 -27.32 24.08 -22.71
CA GLU A 243 -28.08 22.85 -22.89
C GLU A 243 -27.30 21.60 -22.48
N ILE A 244 -25.95 21.63 -22.50
CA ILE A 244 -25.09 20.51 -22.10
C ILE A 244 -25.41 20.00 -20.69
N LEU A 245 -25.94 20.85 -19.80
CA LEU A 245 -26.35 20.47 -18.44
C LEU A 245 -27.45 19.39 -18.42
N ARG A 246 -28.20 19.21 -19.52
CA ARG A 246 -29.16 18.09 -19.65
C ARG A 246 -28.47 16.73 -19.52
N ALA A 247 -27.16 16.62 -19.81
CA ALA A 247 -26.36 15.41 -19.62
C ALA A 247 -26.25 14.95 -18.15
N LEU A 248 -26.68 15.75 -17.16
CA LEU A 248 -26.82 15.28 -15.78
C LEU A 248 -27.90 14.20 -15.64
N ASN A 249 -28.88 14.17 -16.54
CA ASN A 249 -29.93 13.18 -16.53
C ASN A 249 -29.38 11.80 -16.96
N PRO A 250 -29.45 10.76 -16.11
CA PRO A 250 -28.91 9.43 -16.41
C PRO A 250 -29.56 8.78 -17.63
N LEU A 251 -30.73 9.25 -18.04
CA LEU A 251 -31.39 8.77 -19.26
C LEU A 251 -30.52 8.93 -20.50
N TYR A 252 -29.64 9.96 -20.58
CA TYR A 252 -28.73 10.12 -21.72
C TYR A 252 -27.66 9.01 -21.77
N ALA A 253 -27.06 8.67 -20.64
CA ALA A 253 -26.13 7.54 -20.56
C ALA A 253 -26.84 6.21 -20.87
N LEU A 254 -28.03 6.00 -20.33
CA LEU A 254 -28.81 4.79 -20.56
C LEU A 254 -29.29 4.67 -22.02
N SER A 255 -29.74 5.77 -22.63
CA SER A 255 -30.16 5.79 -24.03
C SER A 255 -28.98 5.61 -24.98
N PHE A 256 -27.83 6.18 -24.66
CA PHE A 256 -26.59 5.96 -25.41
C PHE A 256 -26.17 4.49 -25.36
N MET A 257 -26.23 3.88 -24.18
CA MET A 257 -25.90 2.46 -23.99
C MET A 257 -26.92 1.52 -24.63
N ALA A 258 -28.21 1.85 -24.61
CA ALA A 258 -29.25 1.03 -25.23
C ALA A 258 -29.34 1.20 -26.76
N GLY A 259 -29.21 2.43 -27.25
CA GLY A 259 -29.34 2.76 -28.67
C GLY A 259 -28.09 2.44 -29.49
N HIS A 260 -26.91 2.59 -28.91
CA HIS A 260 -25.62 2.36 -29.58
C HIS A 260 -24.70 1.48 -28.73
N PHE A 261 -25.20 0.32 -28.26
CA PHE A 261 -24.49 -0.54 -27.31
C PHE A 261 -23.03 -0.82 -27.69
N HIS A 262 -22.74 -1.10 -28.96
CA HIS A 262 -21.37 -1.35 -29.42
C HIS A 262 -20.46 -0.12 -29.21
N ILE A 263 -20.88 1.07 -29.65
CA ILE A 263 -20.12 2.32 -29.47
C ILE A 263 -19.99 2.65 -27.99
N ALA A 264 -21.08 2.57 -27.22
CA ALA A 264 -21.09 2.86 -25.79
C ALA A 264 -20.20 1.90 -24.99
N PHE A 265 -20.19 0.61 -25.36
CA PHE A 265 -19.35 -0.41 -24.73
C PHE A 265 -17.86 -0.13 -24.96
N PHE A 266 -17.45 0.23 -26.17
CA PHE A 266 -16.05 0.63 -26.40
C PHE A 266 -15.72 1.98 -25.77
N ALA A 267 -16.66 2.93 -25.74
CA ALA A 267 -16.51 4.21 -25.06
C ALA A 267 -16.24 4.04 -23.56
N LEU A 268 -16.83 3.03 -22.89
CA LEU A 268 -16.53 2.72 -21.48
C LEU A 268 -15.03 2.49 -21.24
N ALA A 269 -14.31 1.92 -22.21
CA ALA A 269 -12.87 1.70 -22.11
C ALA A 269 -12.05 3.01 -22.17
N ALA A 270 -12.65 4.13 -22.60
CA ALA A 270 -12.04 5.46 -22.50
C ALA A 270 -12.66 6.29 -21.36
N VAL A 271 -13.95 6.11 -21.03
CA VAL A 271 -14.58 6.73 -19.86
C VAL A 271 -13.87 6.34 -18.56
N VAL A 272 -13.29 5.14 -18.50
CA VAL A 272 -12.52 4.67 -17.33
C VAL A 272 -11.43 5.67 -16.92
N LEU A 273 -10.87 6.41 -17.88
CA LEU A 273 -9.84 7.43 -17.66
C LEU A 273 -10.30 8.52 -16.70
N SER A 274 -11.60 8.81 -16.63
CA SER A 274 -12.18 9.80 -15.71
C SER A 274 -12.24 9.35 -14.25
N VAL A 275 -12.16 8.05 -13.98
CA VAL A 275 -12.26 7.48 -12.63
C VAL A 275 -10.93 6.96 -12.10
N THR A 276 -9.88 6.99 -12.93
CA THR A 276 -8.51 6.66 -12.54
C THR A 276 -8.05 7.53 -11.37
N GLY A 277 -7.34 6.93 -10.40
CA GLY A 277 -6.92 7.59 -9.16
C GLY A 277 -7.84 7.37 -7.94
N ALA A 278 -8.97 6.68 -8.10
CA ALA A 278 -9.81 6.28 -6.96
C ALA A 278 -9.06 5.34 -5.99
N GLU A 279 -8.13 4.53 -6.47
CA GLU A 279 -7.32 3.64 -5.62
C GLU A 279 -6.24 4.38 -4.86
N ALA A 280 -5.61 5.39 -5.49
CA ALA A 280 -4.66 6.28 -4.82
C ALA A 280 -5.34 7.01 -3.65
N LEU A 281 -6.57 7.50 -3.87
CA LEU A 281 -7.42 8.09 -2.82
C LEU A 281 -7.56 7.19 -1.59
N TYR A 282 -7.76 5.90 -1.83
CA TYR A 282 -7.96 4.93 -0.76
C TYR A 282 -6.65 4.52 -0.10
N ALA A 283 -5.55 4.38 -0.87
CA ALA A 283 -4.24 4.05 -0.34
C ALA A 283 -3.67 5.16 0.58
N ASP A 284 -3.88 6.43 0.24
CA ASP A 284 -3.35 7.58 0.99
C ASP A 284 -4.18 7.95 2.24
N MET A 285 -5.19 7.15 2.59
CA MET A 285 -6.00 7.37 3.78
C MET A 285 -5.18 7.31 5.07
N GLY A 286 -4.09 6.53 5.11
CA GLY A 286 -3.18 6.45 6.26
C GLY A 286 -2.53 7.79 6.62
N HIS A 287 -2.32 8.67 5.64
CA HIS A 287 -1.61 9.94 5.83
C HIS A 287 -2.53 11.10 6.20
N PHE A 288 -3.72 11.17 5.57
CA PHE A 288 -4.62 12.32 5.69
C PHE A 288 -5.92 11.99 6.44
N GLY A 289 -6.28 10.72 6.52
CA GLY A 289 -7.55 10.25 7.05
C GLY A 289 -8.73 10.50 6.12
N ARG A 290 -9.85 9.82 6.40
CA ARG A 290 -11.04 9.87 5.55
C ARG A 290 -11.67 11.27 5.41
N LYS A 291 -11.86 11.99 6.51
CA LYS A 291 -12.65 13.25 6.52
C LYS A 291 -12.03 14.37 5.66
N PRO A 292 -10.72 14.68 5.76
CA PRO A 292 -10.12 15.72 4.92
C PRO A 292 -10.19 15.38 3.43
N ILE A 293 -9.97 14.10 3.09
CA ILE A 293 -10.10 13.58 1.73
C ILE A 293 -11.53 13.79 1.22
N THR A 294 -12.55 13.31 1.95
CA THR A 294 -13.95 13.48 1.55
C THR A 294 -14.34 14.94 1.36
N PHE A 295 -13.88 15.84 2.22
CA PHE A 295 -14.19 17.26 2.12
C PHE A 295 -13.54 17.92 0.90
N ALA A 296 -12.26 17.66 0.64
CA ALA A 296 -11.56 18.15 -0.54
C ALA A 296 -12.21 17.63 -1.84
N TRP A 297 -12.61 16.36 -1.86
CA TRP A 297 -13.32 15.76 -2.99
C TRP A 297 -14.62 16.50 -3.29
N LEU A 298 -15.53 16.59 -2.32
CA LEU A 298 -16.88 17.13 -2.52
C LEU A 298 -16.90 18.64 -2.77
N LEU A 299 -15.99 19.39 -2.15
CA LEU A 299 -16.00 20.85 -2.22
C LEU A 299 -15.33 21.40 -3.49
N LEU A 300 -14.23 20.78 -3.93
CA LEU A 300 -13.37 21.36 -4.96
C LEU A 300 -13.13 20.41 -6.14
N VAL A 301 -12.64 19.20 -5.87
CA VAL A 301 -12.13 18.31 -6.94
C VAL A 301 -13.26 17.80 -7.82
N PHE A 302 -14.28 17.19 -7.21
CA PHE A 302 -15.44 16.68 -7.93
C PHE A 302 -16.13 17.75 -8.78
N PRO A 303 -16.52 18.92 -8.24
CA PRO A 303 -17.17 19.95 -9.05
C PRO A 303 -16.25 20.53 -10.12
N ALA A 304 -14.95 20.72 -9.86
CA ALA A 304 -14.01 21.24 -10.86
C ALA A 304 -13.83 20.29 -12.05
N CYS A 305 -13.58 19.00 -11.81
CA CYS A 305 -13.47 18.00 -12.87
C CYS A 305 -14.77 17.88 -13.66
N LEU A 306 -15.92 17.88 -12.96
CA LEU A 306 -17.23 17.82 -13.59
C LEU A 306 -17.47 19.01 -14.53
N LEU A 307 -17.26 20.23 -14.05
CA LEU A 307 -17.41 21.44 -14.85
C LEU A 307 -16.48 21.41 -16.06
N SER A 308 -15.25 20.92 -15.90
CA SER A 308 -14.31 20.75 -17.02
C SER A 308 -14.85 19.79 -18.08
N TYR A 309 -15.36 18.62 -17.70
CA TYR A 309 -15.94 17.66 -18.66
C TYR A 309 -17.14 18.23 -19.41
N PHE A 310 -18.05 18.93 -18.70
CA PHE A 310 -19.21 19.56 -19.31
C PHE A 310 -18.80 20.70 -20.27
N GLY A 311 -17.82 21.52 -19.87
CA GLY A 311 -17.28 22.58 -20.74
C GLY A 311 -16.61 22.04 -22.01
N GLN A 312 -15.88 20.93 -21.90
CA GLN A 312 -15.30 20.25 -23.07
C GLN A 312 -16.38 19.65 -23.97
N GLY A 313 -17.43 19.04 -23.41
CA GLY A 313 -18.58 18.57 -24.16
C GLY A 313 -19.31 19.70 -24.91
N ALA A 314 -19.53 20.84 -24.24
CA ALA A 314 -20.08 22.05 -24.85
C ALA A 314 -19.24 22.56 -26.02
N LEU A 315 -17.91 22.57 -25.87
CA LEU A 315 -17.00 22.99 -26.95
C LEU A 315 -17.13 22.08 -28.18
N LEU A 316 -17.22 20.76 -27.98
CA LEU A 316 -17.37 19.79 -29.06
C LEU A 316 -18.72 19.88 -29.78
N LEU A 317 -19.79 20.28 -29.07
CA LEU A 317 -21.10 20.55 -29.72
C LEU A 317 -21.00 21.74 -30.69
N GLN A 318 -20.24 22.78 -30.32
CA GLN A 318 -20.10 23.98 -31.14
C GLN A 318 -19.12 23.80 -32.29
N ASN A 319 -18.03 23.07 -32.07
CA ASN A 319 -17.01 22.86 -33.09
C ASN A 319 -16.49 21.41 -33.07
N PRO A 320 -17.05 20.52 -33.90
CA PRO A 320 -16.63 19.11 -33.98
C PRO A 320 -15.16 18.89 -34.39
N ASN A 321 -14.50 19.88 -34.99
CA ASN A 321 -13.14 19.75 -35.51
C ASN A 321 -12.04 19.95 -34.45
N VAL A 322 -12.40 20.21 -33.18
CA VAL A 322 -11.44 20.48 -32.07
C VAL A 322 -11.14 19.26 -31.20
N HIS A 323 -11.22 18.06 -31.77
CA HIS A 323 -11.09 16.78 -31.05
C HIS A 323 -9.66 16.46 -30.57
N ASP A 324 -8.64 17.06 -31.18
CA ASP A 324 -7.23 16.78 -30.85
C ASP A 324 -6.80 17.25 -29.46
N ALA A 325 -7.41 18.33 -28.95
CA ALA A 325 -7.03 18.91 -27.66
C ALA A 325 -8.17 19.73 -27.02
N PRO A 326 -9.37 19.15 -26.80
CA PRO A 326 -10.55 19.87 -26.33
C PRO A 326 -10.31 20.60 -25.00
N PHE A 327 -9.49 20.02 -24.11
CA PHE A 327 -9.11 20.62 -22.85
C PHE A 327 -8.35 21.95 -23.00
N PHE A 328 -7.32 22.00 -23.85
CA PHE A 328 -6.51 23.21 -24.04
C PHE A 328 -7.25 24.25 -24.89
N LEU A 329 -8.05 23.81 -25.86
CA LEU A 329 -8.84 24.68 -26.75
C LEU A 329 -10.06 25.29 -26.04
N LEU A 330 -10.51 24.72 -24.92
CA LEU A 330 -11.50 25.34 -24.04
C LEU A 330 -10.98 26.64 -23.40
N THR A 331 -9.65 26.77 -23.25
CA THR A 331 -9.02 27.94 -22.66
C THR A 331 -8.91 29.07 -23.70
N PRO A 332 -9.18 30.34 -23.32
CA PRO A 332 -8.94 31.49 -24.19
C PRO A 332 -7.51 31.50 -24.74
N GLU A 333 -7.30 32.04 -25.95
CA GLU A 333 -5.99 32.01 -26.63
C GLU A 333 -4.85 32.59 -25.79
N TRP A 334 -5.07 33.73 -25.13
CA TRP A 334 -4.08 34.36 -24.25
C TRP A 334 -3.72 33.49 -23.03
N GLY A 335 -4.64 32.60 -22.62
CA GLY A 335 -4.51 31.72 -21.46
C GLY A 335 -3.92 30.35 -21.75
N ARG A 336 -3.74 29.96 -23.03
CA ARG A 336 -3.24 28.62 -23.40
C ARG A 336 -1.85 28.32 -22.85
N LEU A 337 -0.90 29.26 -22.99
CA LEU A 337 0.46 29.08 -22.47
C LEU A 337 0.48 28.94 -20.93
N PRO A 338 -0.17 29.84 -20.14
CA PRO A 338 -0.34 29.63 -18.71
C PRO A 338 -0.96 28.27 -18.36
N MET A 339 -1.95 27.82 -19.15
CA MET A 339 -2.64 26.56 -18.92
C MET A 339 -1.75 25.33 -19.15
N VAL A 340 -0.88 25.36 -20.17
CA VAL A 340 0.12 24.31 -20.41
C VAL A 340 1.15 24.25 -19.29
N LEU A 341 1.63 25.39 -18.80
CA LEU A 341 2.57 25.41 -17.67
C LEU A 341 1.90 24.89 -16.38
N LEU A 342 0.65 25.27 -16.14
CA LEU A 342 -0.11 24.81 -15.00
C LEU A 342 -0.45 23.31 -15.09
N SER A 343 -0.77 22.80 -16.28
CA SER A 343 -1.00 21.36 -16.50
C SER A 343 0.26 20.54 -16.28
N ILE A 344 1.43 21.03 -16.72
CA ILE A 344 2.72 20.39 -16.42
C ILE A 344 2.95 20.35 -14.90
N ALA A 345 2.70 21.45 -14.19
CA ALA A 345 2.84 21.47 -12.74
C ALA A 345 1.86 20.50 -12.04
N ALA A 346 0.59 20.48 -12.44
CA ALA A 346 -0.43 19.59 -11.89
C ALA A 346 -0.11 18.11 -12.17
N THR A 347 0.36 17.77 -13.37
CA THR A 347 0.70 16.38 -13.75
C THR A 347 2.00 15.89 -13.11
N VAL A 348 2.95 16.79 -12.86
CA VAL A 348 4.11 16.50 -12.00
C VAL A 348 3.65 16.15 -10.59
N ILE A 349 2.73 16.94 -10.01
CA ILE A 349 2.15 16.67 -8.68
C ILE A 349 1.37 15.34 -8.66
N ALA A 350 0.56 15.08 -9.69
CA ALA A 350 -0.15 13.82 -9.87
C ALA A 350 0.79 12.61 -9.91
N SER A 351 1.87 12.74 -10.65
CA SER A 351 2.90 11.70 -10.74
C SER A 351 3.55 11.44 -9.37
N GLN A 352 3.76 12.49 -8.55
CA GLN A 352 4.30 12.33 -7.18
C GLN A 352 3.39 11.55 -6.25
N ALA A 353 2.08 11.82 -6.33
CA ALA A 353 1.06 11.11 -5.56
C ALA A 353 1.19 9.60 -5.77
N VAL A 354 1.14 9.19 -7.03
CA VAL A 354 1.15 7.79 -7.45
C VAL A 354 2.47 7.10 -7.11
N ILE A 355 3.61 7.77 -7.32
CA ILE A 355 4.93 7.24 -6.93
C ILE A 355 5.00 7.00 -5.42
N THR A 356 4.50 7.93 -4.61
CA THR A 356 4.45 7.79 -3.14
C THR A 356 3.49 6.69 -2.70
N GLY A 357 2.35 6.55 -3.37
CA GLY A 357 1.41 5.45 -3.19
C GLY A 357 2.06 4.09 -3.47
N ALA A 358 2.85 3.98 -4.55
CA ALA A 358 3.59 2.76 -4.88
C ALA A 358 4.64 2.40 -3.81
N PHE A 359 5.33 3.38 -3.23
CA PHE A 359 6.22 3.15 -2.10
C PHE A 359 5.47 2.63 -0.87
N SER A 360 4.31 3.23 -0.57
CA SER A 360 3.42 2.82 0.53
C SER A 360 2.95 1.38 0.38
N VAL A 361 2.44 1.03 -0.81
CA VAL A 361 1.99 -0.34 -1.11
C VAL A 361 3.17 -1.33 -1.05
N ALA A 362 4.35 -0.97 -1.54
CA ALA A 362 5.55 -1.83 -1.47
C ALA A 362 6.00 -2.09 -0.02
N ALA A 363 6.02 -1.04 0.82
CA ALA A 363 6.36 -1.15 2.23
C ALA A 363 5.33 -1.98 3.00
N GLN A 364 4.03 -1.76 2.75
CA GLN A 364 2.95 -2.56 3.33
C GLN A 364 3.06 -4.04 2.89
N ALA A 365 3.37 -4.32 1.62
CA ALA A 365 3.62 -5.68 1.14
C ALA A 365 4.81 -6.32 1.89
N ALA A 366 5.91 -5.59 2.08
CA ALA A 366 7.08 -6.07 2.81
C ALA A 366 6.74 -6.38 4.28
N HIS A 367 5.96 -5.51 4.95
CA HIS A 367 5.49 -5.72 6.32
C HIS A 367 4.58 -6.95 6.45
N LEU A 368 3.64 -7.13 5.52
CA LEU A 368 2.76 -8.30 5.46
C LEU A 368 3.48 -9.59 5.00
N GLY A 369 4.75 -9.48 4.62
CA GLY A 369 5.61 -10.59 4.24
C GLY A 369 5.45 -11.08 2.81
N TYR A 370 4.89 -10.26 1.93
CA TYR A 370 4.77 -10.49 0.49
C TYR A 370 5.98 -10.00 -0.30
N LEU A 371 6.81 -9.12 0.26
CA LEU A 371 8.08 -8.70 -0.33
C LEU A 371 9.25 -8.87 0.65
N PRO A 372 10.49 -8.97 0.16
CA PRO A 372 11.67 -8.89 1.01
C PRO A 372 11.70 -7.58 1.80
N ARG A 373 12.46 -7.57 2.89
CA ARG A 373 12.69 -6.32 3.64
C ARG A 373 13.41 -5.34 2.73
N LEU A 374 12.68 -4.31 2.29
CA LEU A 374 13.21 -3.23 1.47
C LEU A 374 13.88 -2.18 2.36
N ARG A 375 14.89 -1.50 1.84
CA ARG A 375 15.46 -0.33 2.50
C ARG A 375 14.45 0.82 2.41
N ILE A 376 13.76 1.08 3.52
CA ILE A 376 12.78 2.16 3.65
C ILE A 376 13.46 3.35 4.33
N LEU A 377 13.48 4.50 3.66
CA LEU A 377 13.93 5.76 4.23
C LEU A 377 12.70 6.61 4.55
N HIS A 378 12.42 6.84 5.82
CA HIS A 378 11.36 7.76 6.23
C HIS A 378 11.82 9.20 6.00
N THR A 379 11.05 9.97 5.23
CA THR A 379 11.43 11.32 4.78
C THR A 379 10.85 12.44 5.64
N SER A 380 9.85 12.14 6.49
CA SER A 380 9.23 13.11 7.39
C SER A 380 9.05 12.55 8.81
N ALA A 381 9.31 13.39 9.80
CA ALA A 381 9.05 13.10 11.21
C ALA A 381 7.58 13.30 11.61
N SER A 382 6.79 14.02 10.81
CA SER A 382 5.39 14.33 11.11
C SER A 382 4.40 13.34 10.49
N THR A 383 4.82 12.53 9.52
CA THR A 383 3.93 11.63 8.76
C THR A 383 4.66 10.33 8.44
N MET A 384 4.29 9.25 9.14
CA MET A 384 4.92 7.93 9.03
C MET A 384 4.93 7.38 7.59
N GLY A 385 3.90 7.68 6.79
CA GLY A 385 3.79 7.16 5.44
C GLY A 385 4.56 7.94 4.34
N GLN A 386 5.28 9.02 4.66
CA GLN A 386 6.17 9.68 3.68
C GLN A 386 7.50 8.92 3.59
N ILE A 387 7.50 7.86 2.78
CA ILE A 387 8.62 6.94 2.66
C ILE A 387 9.25 6.99 1.26
N TYR A 388 10.56 6.82 1.21
CA TYR A 388 11.33 6.67 -0.02
C TYR A 388 11.91 5.26 -0.09
N VAL A 389 11.61 4.56 -1.19
CA VAL A 389 12.10 3.20 -1.44
C VAL A 389 12.96 3.22 -2.71
N PRO A 390 14.31 3.28 -2.60
CA PRO A 390 15.19 3.52 -3.74
C PRO A 390 15.05 2.52 -4.89
N TRP A 391 14.87 1.24 -4.56
CA TRP A 391 14.77 0.18 -5.56
C TRP A 391 13.48 0.30 -6.38
N ILE A 392 12.35 0.56 -5.73
CA ILE A 392 11.05 0.79 -6.39
C ILE A 392 11.11 2.06 -7.23
N ASN A 393 11.77 3.13 -6.74
CA ASN A 393 11.95 4.37 -7.48
C ASN A 393 12.68 4.15 -8.81
N SER A 394 13.81 3.44 -8.80
CA SER A 394 14.58 3.15 -10.01
C SER A 394 13.81 2.25 -10.97
N MET A 395 13.10 1.24 -10.46
CA MET A 395 12.26 0.36 -11.27
C MET A 395 11.15 1.15 -11.98
N LEU A 396 10.42 2.00 -11.24
CA LEU A 396 9.36 2.84 -11.79
C LEU A 396 9.91 3.84 -12.80
N LEU A 397 11.04 4.51 -12.54
CA LEU A 397 11.66 5.42 -13.51
C LEU A 397 11.92 4.74 -14.86
N ILE A 398 12.55 3.56 -14.84
CA ILE A 398 12.85 2.80 -16.06
C ILE A 398 11.56 2.40 -16.77
N ALA A 399 10.55 1.92 -16.04
CA ALA A 399 9.26 1.52 -16.61
C ALA A 399 8.53 2.70 -17.25
N VAL A 400 8.42 3.84 -16.56
CA VAL A 400 7.76 5.06 -17.06
C VAL A 400 8.48 5.57 -18.31
N LEU A 401 9.82 5.67 -18.30
CA LEU A 401 10.58 6.11 -19.49
C LEU A 401 10.39 5.16 -20.66
N THR A 402 10.37 3.85 -20.41
CA THR A 402 10.11 2.83 -21.44
C THR A 402 8.74 3.06 -22.09
N LEU A 403 7.71 3.33 -21.28
CA LEU A 403 6.37 3.64 -21.79
C LEU A 403 6.36 4.91 -22.64
N VAL A 404 7.00 5.99 -22.16
CA VAL A 404 7.07 7.26 -22.90
C VAL A 404 7.77 7.08 -24.26
N PHE A 405 8.89 6.35 -24.31
CA PHE A 405 9.62 6.12 -25.57
C PHE A 405 8.93 5.12 -26.50
N ALA A 406 8.20 4.14 -25.95
CA ALA A 406 7.47 3.14 -26.71
C ALA A 406 6.21 3.72 -27.37
N PHE A 407 5.40 4.48 -26.61
CA PHE A 407 4.11 4.97 -27.10
C PHE A 407 4.19 6.36 -27.75
N ARG A 408 5.10 7.23 -27.32
CA ARG A 408 5.41 8.57 -27.88
C ARG A 408 4.27 9.60 -27.92
N SER A 409 3.01 9.19 -27.83
CA SER A 409 1.83 10.06 -27.74
C SER A 409 0.89 9.58 -26.64
N SER A 410 0.18 10.53 -25.99
CA SER A 410 -0.78 10.17 -24.96
C SER A 410 -2.03 9.49 -25.50
N ALA A 411 -2.41 9.72 -26.77
CA ALA A 411 -3.51 8.98 -27.39
C ALA A 411 -3.18 7.48 -27.51
N ALA A 412 -1.98 7.16 -28.03
CA ALA A 412 -1.50 5.78 -28.14
C ALA A 412 -1.37 5.10 -26.77
N LEU A 413 -0.87 5.83 -25.77
CA LEU A 413 -0.77 5.30 -24.40
C LEU A 413 -2.15 5.12 -23.76
N GLY A 414 -3.11 6.00 -24.06
CA GLY A 414 -4.50 5.90 -23.62
C GLY A 414 -5.22 4.64 -24.11
N TYR A 415 -4.85 4.11 -25.29
CA TYR A 415 -5.36 2.82 -25.76
C TYR A 415 -4.86 1.63 -24.95
N ALA A 416 -3.68 1.73 -24.33
CA ALA A 416 -3.12 0.67 -23.50
C ALA A 416 -3.51 0.80 -22.01
N TYR A 417 -4.26 1.85 -21.64
CA TYR A 417 -4.57 2.19 -20.26
C TYR A 417 -5.97 1.71 -19.82
N GLY A 418 -6.21 1.65 -18.50
CA GLY A 418 -7.51 1.32 -17.89
C GLY A 418 -7.69 -0.14 -17.46
N MET A 419 -6.97 -1.10 -18.06
CA MET A 419 -7.14 -2.53 -17.74
C MET A 419 -6.65 -2.92 -16.35
N ALA A 420 -5.43 -2.49 -15.97
CA ALA A 420 -4.90 -2.78 -14.64
C ALA A 420 -5.79 -2.15 -13.56
N VAL A 421 -6.13 -0.87 -13.73
CA VAL A 421 -7.00 -0.08 -12.84
C VAL A 421 -8.34 -0.76 -12.62
N THR A 422 -9.11 -1.05 -13.67
CA THR A 422 -10.42 -1.72 -13.55
C THR A 422 -10.34 -3.09 -12.88
N GLY A 423 -9.26 -3.83 -13.12
CA GLY A 423 -8.96 -5.05 -12.39
C GLY A 423 -8.81 -4.79 -10.89
N THR A 424 -8.04 -3.78 -10.50
CA THR A 424 -7.87 -3.42 -9.08
C THR A 424 -9.17 -2.91 -8.45
N MET A 425 -9.97 -2.11 -9.16
CA MET A 425 -11.27 -1.64 -8.69
C MET A 425 -12.22 -2.80 -8.43
N THR A 426 -12.35 -3.71 -9.39
CA THR A 426 -13.21 -4.89 -9.27
C THR A 426 -12.80 -5.75 -8.06
N ILE A 427 -11.50 -5.96 -7.88
CA ILE A 427 -10.95 -6.70 -6.74
C ILE A 427 -11.27 -5.98 -5.42
N THR A 428 -11.07 -4.66 -5.37
CA THR A 428 -11.36 -3.83 -4.19
C THR A 428 -12.84 -3.93 -3.80
N THR A 429 -13.75 -3.81 -4.76
CA THR A 429 -15.20 -3.96 -4.55
C THR A 429 -15.53 -5.36 -4.01
N LEU A 430 -14.96 -6.43 -4.59
CA LEU A 430 -15.17 -7.80 -4.13
C LEU A 430 -14.68 -8.02 -2.69
N LEU A 431 -13.47 -7.54 -2.36
CA LEU A 431 -12.92 -7.65 -1.00
C LEU A 431 -13.78 -6.86 0.00
N PHE A 432 -14.17 -5.63 -0.35
CA PHE A 432 -15.02 -4.79 0.46
C PHE A 432 -16.36 -5.45 0.78
N LEU A 433 -17.08 -5.98 -0.22
CA LEU A 433 -18.37 -6.63 0.00
C LEU A 433 -18.28 -7.84 0.94
N ASN A 434 -17.20 -8.62 0.83
CA ASN A 434 -16.95 -9.74 1.73
C ASN A 434 -16.62 -9.29 3.16
N ILE A 435 -15.86 -8.20 3.33
CA ILE A 435 -15.58 -7.60 4.64
C ILE A 435 -16.85 -7.01 5.25
N ALA A 436 -17.66 -6.30 4.47
CA ALA A 436 -18.94 -5.75 4.93
C ALA A 436 -19.87 -6.86 5.45
N ARG A 437 -19.88 -8.02 4.78
CA ARG A 437 -20.62 -9.20 5.23
C ARG A 437 -20.06 -9.81 6.51
N ALA A 438 -18.74 -10.01 6.59
CA ALA A 438 -18.10 -10.78 7.67
C ALA A 438 -17.86 -9.94 8.94
N ARG A 439 -17.40 -8.70 8.78
CA ARG A 439 -17.01 -7.81 9.88
C ARG A 439 -18.13 -6.88 10.32
N TRP A 440 -18.86 -6.29 9.36
CA TRP A 440 -19.96 -5.35 9.66
C TRP A 440 -21.32 -6.02 9.73
N SER A 441 -21.37 -7.34 9.57
CA SER A 441 -22.58 -8.16 9.70
C SER A 441 -23.72 -7.67 8.80
N TRP A 442 -23.41 -7.09 7.64
CA TRP A 442 -24.45 -6.69 6.68
C TRP A 442 -25.28 -7.92 6.29
N PRO A 443 -26.62 -7.82 6.30
CA PRO A 443 -27.44 -8.93 5.87
C PRO A 443 -27.24 -9.16 4.36
N LEU A 444 -27.40 -10.41 3.92
CA LEU A 444 -27.08 -10.80 2.54
C LEU A 444 -27.85 -9.99 1.50
N TRP A 445 -29.10 -9.62 1.78
CA TRP A 445 -29.90 -8.79 0.88
C TRP A 445 -29.30 -7.39 0.67
N SER A 446 -28.70 -6.77 1.69
CA SER A 446 -28.05 -5.45 1.53
C SER A 446 -26.76 -5.57 0.72
N VAL A 447 -26.01 -6.65 0.93
CA VAL A 447 -24.80 -6.95 0.15
C VAL A 447 -25.15 -7.18 -1.32
N ILE A 448 -26.24 -7.90 -1.61
CA ILE A 448 -26.69 -8.12 -2.99
C ILE A 448 -27.27 -6.83 -3.59
N ALA A 449 -28.14 -6.12 -2.88
CA ALA A 449 -28.81 -4.92 -3.38
C ALA A 449 -27.83 -3.78 -3.71
N ILE A 450 -26.76 -3.61 -2.92
CA ILE A 450 -25.72 -2.60 -3.17
C ILE A 450 -24.61 -3.18 -4.03
N GLY A 451 -24.16 -4.41 -3.74
CA GLY A 451 -23.02 -5.01 -4.40
C GLY A 451 -23.27 -5.43 -5.83
N ALA A 452 -24.46 -5.92 -6.18
CA ALA A 452 -24.73 -6.35 -7.56
C ALA A 452 -24.69 -5.18 -8.56
N PRO A 453 -25.32 -4.02 -8.31
CA PRO A 453 -25.17 -2.87 -9.20
C PRO A 453 -23.73 -2.38 -9.34
N LEU A 454 -23.00 -2.23 -8.22
CA LEU A 454 -21.62 -1.75 -8.24
C LEU A 454 -20.69 -2.70 -8.99
N LEU A 455 -20.78 -4.00 -8.69
CA LEU A 455 -19.98 -5.01 -9.36
C LEU A 455 -20.34 -5.13 -10.84
N THR A 456 -21.60 -4.90 -11.22
CA THR A 456 -22.00 -4.89 -12.63
C THR A 456 -21.31 -3.75 -13.39
N VAL A 457 -21.25 -2.55 -12.79
CA VAL A 457 -20.54 -1.41 -13.38
C VAL A 457 -19.05 -1.73 -13.50
N ASP A 458 -18.40 -2.20 -12.43
CA ASP A 458 -16.98 -2.55 -12.46
C ASP A 458 -16.66 -3.63 -13.51
N LEU A 459 -17.49 -4.68 -13.60
CA LEU A 459 -17.34 -5.75 -14.59
C LEU A 459 -17.58 -5.28 -16.03
N LEU A 460 -18.49 -4.32 -16.26
CA LEU A 460 -18.68 -3.70 -17.57
C LEU A 460 -17.43 -2.91 -17.98
N PHE A 461 -16.86 -2.12 -17.08
CA PHE A 461 -15.60 -1.41 -17.32
C PHE A 461 -14.44 -2.39 -17.59
N LEU A 462 -14.33 -3.45 -16.80
CA LEU A 462 -13.30 -4.48 -17.00
C LEU A 462 -13.48 -5.19 -18.36
N ALA A 463 -14.72 -5.56 -18.71
CA ALA A 463 -15.03 -6.21 -19.97
C ALA A 463 -14.75 -5.30 -21.18
N ALA A 464 -15.12 -4.02 -21.10
CA ALA A 464 -14.82 -3.03 -22.13
C ALA A 464 -13.30 -2.88 -22.32
N ASN A 465 -12.54 -2.77 -21.22
CA ASN A 465 -11.08 -2.66 -21.29
C ASN A 465 -10.41 -3.95 -21.79
N LEU A 466 -11.01 -5.13 -21.57
CA LEU A 466 -10.48 -6.41 -22.07
C LEU A 466 -10.34 -6.44 -23.59
N THR A 467 -11.16 -5.69 -24.32
CA THR A 467 -11.07 -5.57 -25.79
C THR A 467 -9.78 -4.88 -26.25
N LYS A 468 -9.16 -4.05 -25.40
CA LYS A 468 -7.92 -3.33 -25.67
C LYS A 468 -6.65 -4.18 -25.44
N LEU A 469 -6.79 -5.44 -25.00
CA LEU A 469 -5.64 -6.31 -24.71
C LEU A 469 -4.67 -6.42 -25.89
N VAL A 470 -5.20 -6.52 -27.11
CA VAL A 470 -4.40 -6.64 -28.34
C VAL A 470 -3.75 -5.32 -28.79
N HIS A 471 -4.21 -4.18 -28.25
CA HIS A 471 -3.76 -2.84 -28.59
C HIS A 471 -2.76 -2.24 -27.56
N GLY A 472 -2.14 -3.09 -26.75
CA GLY A 472 -1.07 -2.70 -25.82
C GLY A 472 -1.44 -2.78 -24.33
N ALA A 473 -2.71 -3.00 -23.99
CA ALA A 473 -3.14 -3.16 -22.59
C ALA A 473 -2.60 -4.43 -21.90
N TRP A 474 -1.95 -5.33 -22.64
CA TRP A 474 -1.24 -6.48 -22.08
C TRP A 474 0.00 -6.08 -21.26
N LEU A 475 0.62 -4.92 -21.53
CA LEU A 475 1.89 -4.55 -20.89
C LEU A 475 1.72 -4.27 -19.38
N PRO A 476 0.77 -3.44 -18.91
CA PRO A 476 0.49 -3.27 -17.49
C PRO A 476 0.11 -4.57 -16.77
N LEU A 477 -0.66 -5.43 -17.44
CA LEU A 477 -1.02 -6.74 -16.92
C LEU A 477 0.18 -7.66 -16.77
N LEU A 478 1.09 -7.69 -17.75
CA LEU A 478 2.30 -8.48 -17.69
C LEU A 478 3.14 -8.06 -16.49
N ILE A 479 3.26 -6.75 -16.26
CA ILE A 479 4.03 -6.24 -15.13
C ILE A 479 3.35 -6.57 -13.80
N GLY A 480 2.03 -6.44 -13.73
CA GLY A 480 1.25 -6.92 -12.59
C GLY A 480 1.41 -8.43 -12.37
N LEU A 481 1.45 -9.24 -13.42
CA LEU A 481 1.65 -10.69 -13.33
C LEU A 481 3.07 -11.04 -12.84
N ILE A 482 4.09 -10.31 -13.30
CA ILE A 482 5.46 -10.45 -12.82
C ILE A 482 5.53 -10.09 -11.33
N ALA A 483 4.96 -8.94 -10.93
CA ALA A 483 4.92 -8.52 -9.54
C ALA A 483 4.16 -9.52 -8.65
N PHE A 484 3.02 -10.02 -9.11
CA PHE A 484 2.23 -11.06 -8.43
C PHE A 484 3.05 -12.36 -8.26
N THR A 485 3.76 -12.77 -9.31
CA THR A 485 4.61 -13.96 -9.28
C THR A 485 5.77 -13.80 -8.29
N VAL A 486 6.40 -12.62 -8.24
CA VAL A 486 7.44 -12.31 -7.26
C VAL A 486 6.88 -12.35 -5.83
N MET A 487 5.74 -11.69 -5.59
CA MET A 487 5.14 -11.63 -4.26
C MET A 487 4.70 -13.00 -3.72
N THR A 488 4.02 -13.79 -4.56
CA THR A 488 3.57 -15.13 -4.18
C THR A 488 4.75 -16.08 -4.00
N THR A 489 5.78 -15.99 -4.85
CA THR A 489 7.03 -16.75 -4.70
C THR A 489 7.77 -16.39 -3.41
N TRP A 490 7.82 -15.11 -3.07
CA TRP A 490 8.40 -14.66 -1.81
C TRP A 490 7.62 -15.17 -0.59
N GLN A 491 6.30 -15.10 -0.65
CA GLN A 491 5.43 -15.59 0.43
C GLN A 491 5.65 -17.09 0.68
N ASP A 492 5.62 -17.90 -0.39
CA ASP A 492 5.81 -19.35 -0.29
C ASP A 492 7.21 -19.69 0.20
N GLY A 493 8.25 -19.07 -0.37
CA GLY A 493 9.64 -19.27 0.04
C GLY A 493 9.89 -18.87 1.48
N ARG A 494 9.34 -17.73 1.92
CA ARG A 494 9.40 -17.31 3.32
C ARG A 494 8.72 -18.32 4.24
N ALA A 495 7.59 -18.91 3.84
CA ALA A 495 6.91 -19.92 4.64
C ALA A 495 7.69 -21.25 4.72
N VAL A 496 8.41 -21.63 3.66
CA VAL A 496 9.34 -22.77 3.67
C VAL A 496 10.51 -22.49 4.60
N VAL A 497 11.20 -21.35 4.42
CA VAL A 497 12.35 -20.95 5.24
C VAL A 497 11.97 -20.80 6.70
N THR A 498 10.81 -20.21 7.00
CA THR A 498 10.37 -20.02 8.40
C THR A 498 10.13 -21.37 9.06
N ARG A 499 9.46 -22.32 8.39
CA ARG A 499 9.27 -23.68 8.94
C ARG A 499 10.59 -24.42 9.13
N ALA A 500 11.48 -24.40 8.15
CA ALA A 500 12.80 -25.03 8.24
C ALA A 500 13.64 -24.40 9.36
N ARG A 501 13.59 -23.08 9.47
CA ARG A 501 14.28 -22.32 10.51
C ARG A 501 13.72 -22.60 11.90
N ASP A 502 12.41 -22.58 12.10
CA ASP A 502 11.77 -22.84 13.39
C ASP A 502 12.07 -24.27 13.88
N ALA A 503 12.16 -25.24 12.97
CA ALA A 503 12.56 -26.62 13.29
C ALA A 503 14.02 -26.71 13.75
N VAL A 504 14.92 -25.91 13.19
CA VAL A 504 16.34 -25.87 13.57
C VAL A 504 16.58 -24.97 14.78
N GLU A 505 15.81 -23.91 14.99
CA GLU A 505 15.93 -23.05 16.17
C GLU A 505 15.33 -23.72 17.41
N GLY A 506 14.11 -24.26 17.31
CA GLY A 506 13.38 -24.77 18.46
C GLY A 506 13.04 -23.69 19.51
N PRO A 507 12.27 -24.03 20.56
CA PRO A 507 11.87 -23.08 21.58
C PRO A 507 13.05 -22.58 22.44
N LEU A 508 13.14 -21.27 22.67
CA LEU A 508 14.23 -20.69 23.47
C LEU A 508 14.25 -21.25 24.90
N ARG A 509 13.11 -21.25 25.59
CA ARG A 509 13.00 -21.72 26.98
C ARG A 509 13.42 -23.18 27.13
N GLN A 510 13.01 -24.04 26.20
CA GLN A 510 13.42 -25.45 26.19
C GLN A 510 14.93 -25.61 25.94
N PHE A 511 15.52 -24.74 25.12
CA PHE A 511 16.96 -24.75 24.89
C PHE A 511 17.74 -24.28 26.14
N VAL A 512 17.26 -23.25 26.84
CA VAL A 512 17.84 -22.81 28.12
C VAL A 512 17.78 -23.93 29.16
N GLU A 513 16.62 -24.57 29.31
CA GLU A 513 16.47 -25.75 30.19
C GLU A 513 17.47 -26.85 29.85
N SER A 514 17.71 -27.13 28.56
CA SER A 514 18.70 -28.12 28.12
C SER A 514 20.16 -27.76 28.46
N ILE A 515 20.46 -26.47 28.61
CA ILE A 515 21.79 -25.99 29.02
C ILE A 515 21.94 -26.15 30.55
N VAL A 516 20.93 -25.69 31.31
CA VAL A 516 20.94 -25.76 32.78
C VAL A 516 20.99 -27.20 33.28
N THR A 517 20.30 -28.12 32.60
CA THR A 517 20.24 -29.55 32.97
C THR A 517 21.33 -30.40 32.32
N SER A 518 22.29 -29.79 31.61
CA SER A 518 23.34 -30.54 30.91
C SER A 518 24.34 -31.22 31.85
N GLU A 519 24.65 -32.49 31.57
CA GLU A 519 25.69 -33.25 32.27
C GLU A 519 26.72 -33.81 31.26
N PRO A 520 28.02 -33.53 31.43
CA PRO A 520 28.61 -32.58 32.40
C PRO A 520 28.18 -31.12 32.12
N PRO A 521 28.23 -30.24 33.13
CA PRO A 521 27.80 -28.86 32.98
C PRO A 521 28.61 -28.14 31.91
N LEU A 522 27.91 -27.31 31.13
CA LEU A 522 28.51 -26.53 30.05
C LEU A 522 29.58 -25.58 30.60
N THR A 523 30.72 -25.46 29.92
CA THR A 523 31.79 -24.54 30.33
C THR A 523 31.32 -23.09 30.20
N ARG A 524 31.42 -22.31 31.29
CA ARG A 524 31.15 -20.87 31.30
C ARG A 524 32.46 -20.09 31.28
N VAL A 525 32.61 -19.17 30.32
CA VAL A 525 33.79 -18.30 30.19
C VAL A 525 33.46 -16.87 30.66
N PRO A 526 34.42 -16.13 31.23
CA PRO A 526 34.17 -14.77 31.70
C PRO A 526 33.67 -13.83 30.60
N GLY A 527 32.80 -12.89 30.97
CA GLY A 527 32.33 -11.80 30.09
C GLY A 527 30.85 -11.92 29.69
N THR A 528 30.44 -11.07 28.73
CA THR A 528 29.06 -10.95 28.27
C THR A 528 28.94 -11.28 26.77
N ALA A 529 28.03 -12.18 26.42
CA ALA A 529 27.68 -12.48 25.03
C ALA A 529 26.27 -11.99 24.69
N ILE A 530 26.15 -11.28 23.58
CA ILE A 530 24.87 -10.74 23.10
C ILE A 530 24.48 -11.49 21.84
N PHE A 531 23.43 -12.30 21.90
CA PHE A 531 22.89 -13.02 20.75
C PHE A 531 21.67 -12.30 20.19
N LEU A 532 21.76 -11.79 18.96
CA LEU A 532 20.61 -11.15 18.33
C LEU A 532 19.65 -12.20 17.78
N ASN A 533 18.35 -12.03 18.07
CA ASN A 533 17.28 -12.87 17.60
C ASN A 533 16.05 -12.10 17.12
N ARG A 534 15.10 -12.82 16.52
CA ARG A 534 13.85 -12.27 15.98
C ARG A 534 12.79 -12.01 17.05
N GLY A 535 12.90 -12.65 18.22
CA GLY A 535 11.94 -12.59 19.31
C GLY A 535 12.30 -13.58 20.42
N ILE A 536 11.40 -13.71 21.40
CA ILE A 536 11.61 -14.56 22.59
C ILE A 536 11.30 -16.04 22.36
N GLU A 537 10.51 -16.37 21.33
CA GLU A 537 9.97 -17.73 21.16
C GLU A 537 11.03 -18.75 20.74
N THR A 538 12.00 -18.36 19.90
CA THR A 538 12.97 -19.29 19.30
C THR A 538 14.39 -19.06 19.82
N ALA A 539 15.20 -20.12 19.88
CA ALA A 539 16.61 -19.97 20.27
C ALA A 539 17.46 -19.40 19.12
N PRO A 540 18.38 -18.44 19.38
CA PRO A 540 19.28 -17.93 18.35
C PRO A 540 20.14 -19.06 17.76
N LEU A 541 20.17 -19.20 16.42
CA LEU A 541 20.98 -20.23 15.76
C LEU A 541 22.47 -20.12 16.12
N ALA A 542 23.00 -18.90 16.20
CA ALA A 542 24.37 -18.65 16.61
C ALA A 542 24.64 -19.18 18.03
N MET A 543 23.69 -19.05 18.96
CA MET A 543 23.81 -19.56 20.33
C MET A 543 23.81 -21.09 20.32
N ARG A 544 22.87 -21.73 19.62
CA ARG A 544 22.83 -23.20 19.49
C ARG A 544 24.09 -23.75 18.85
N ALA A 545 24.57 -23.13 17.78
CA ALA A 545 25.79 -23.52 17.11
C ALA A 545 27.00 -23.37 18.03
N ASN A 546 27.11 -22.25 18.76
CA ASN A 546 28.18 -22.02 19.73
C ASN A 546 28.20 -23.10 20.82
N VAL A 547 27.05 -23.40 21.43
CA VAL A 547 26.93 -24.48 22.43
C VAL A 547 27.26 -25.84 21.83
N LYS A 548 26.77 -26.14 20.63
CA LYS A 548 26.97 -27.45 19.98
C LYS A 548 28.43 -27.70 19.62
N TYR A 549 29.09 -26.72 19.01
CA TYR A 549 30.43 -26.88 18.43
C TYR A 549 31.54 -26.47 19.38
N ASN A 550 31.39 -25.34 20.07
CA ASN A 550 32.43 -24.84 20.99
C ASN A 550 32.24 -25.34 22.43
N ARG A 551 31.07 -25.90 22.76
CA ARG A 551 30.77 -26.48 24.08
C ARG A 551 30.99 -25.49 25.24
N MET A 552 30.80 -24.20 24.97
CA MET A 552 30.96 -23.13 25.95
C MET A 552 29.91 -22.03 25.77
N LEU A 553 29.63 -21.29 26.84
CA LEU A 553 28.85 -20.05 26.86
C LEU A 553 29.53 -19.02 27.75
N HIS A 554 29.17 -17.75 27.63
CA HIS A 554 29.70 -16.71 28.52
C HIS A 554 28.95 -16.73 29.86
N GLU A 555 29.55 -16.22 30.93
CA GLU A 555 28.92 -16.07 32.24
C GLU A 555 27.61 -15.30 32.16
N HIS A 556 27.57 -14.21 31.37
CA HIS A 556 26.33 -13.47 31.10
C HIS A 556 25.94 -13.57 29.62
N VAL A 557 24.69 -13.90 29.36
CA VAL A 557 24.13 -14.08 28.02
C VAL A 557 22.89 -13.23 27.88
N VAL A 558 22.90 -12.34 26.88
CA VAL A 558 21.75 -11.50 26.53
C VAL A 558 21.22 -11.93 25.18
N VAL A 559 20.02 -12.52 25.17
CA VAL A 559 19.28 -12.76 23.93
C VAL A 559 18.49 -11.49 23.59
N LEU A 560 18.98 -10.73 22.62
CA LEU A 560 18.40 -9.44 22.24
C LEU A 560 17.44 -9.58 21.06
N SER A 561 16.21 -9.11 21.21
CA SER A 561 15.27 -8.90 20.10
C SER A 561 14.94 -7.42 19.93
N LEU A 562 14.64 -7.04 18.68
CA LEU A 562 14.38 -5.67 18.29
C LEU A 562 12.97 -5.56 17.73
N GLU A 563 12.17 -4.69 18.32
CA GLU A 563 10.81 -4.39 17.89
C GLU A 563 10.72 -2.94 17.42
N THR A 564 9.88 -2.67 16.43
CA THR A 564 9.61 -1.32 15.94
C THR A 564 8.18 -0.92 16.32
N ALA A 565 8.03 0.14 17.10
CA ALA A 565 6.77 0.73 17.46
C ALA A 565 6.25 1.67 16.36
N THR A 566 4.94 1.90 16.37
CA THR A 566 4.24 2.82 15.45
C THR A 566 4.42 4.31 15.80
N VAL A 567 5.16 4.62 16.87
CA VAL A 567 5.51 6.00 17.26
C VAL A 567 6.84 6.42 16.62
N PRO A 568 7.05 7.71 16.30
CA PRO A 568 8.28 8.16 15.62
C PRO A 568 9.53 7.89 16.43
N ARG A 569 9.49 8.12 17.75
CA ARG A 569 10.57 7.83 18.69
C ARG A 569 10.00 7.25 19.97
N VAL A 570 10.71 6.30 20.56
CA VAL A 570 10.38 5.73 21.87
C VAL A 570 11.30 6.34 22.92
N ALA A 571 10.75 6.78 24.06
CA ALA A 571 11.55 7.31 25.16
C ALA A 571 12.43 6.23 25.78
N ASP A 572 13.65 6.60 26.21
CA ASP A 572 14.68 5.66 26.65
C ASP A 572 14.21 4.75 27.80
N GLY A 573 13.44 5.27 28.76
CA GLY A 573 12.92 4.49 29.91
C GLY A 573 11.83 3.46 29.56
N ALA A 574 11.23 3.53 28.37
CA ALA A 574 10.21 2.57 27.90
C ALA A 574 10.74 1.69 26.75
N ARG A 575 12.01 1.83 26.37
CA ARG A 575 12.62 1.16 25.23
C ARG A 575 12.95 -0.30 25.52
N LEU A 576 13.14 -0.69 26.78
CA LEU A 576 13.66 -2.02 27.13
C LEU A 576 12.68 -2.80 28.01
N SER A 577 12.49 -4.07 27.67
CA SER A 577 11.83 -5.07 28.51
C SER A 577 12.77 -6.25 28.72
N VAL A 578 12.86 -6.74 29.94
CA VAL A 578 13.71 -7.89 30.30
C VAL A 578 12.82 -9.05 30.76
N ASP A 579 13.15 -10.27 30.31
CA ASP A 579 12.53 -11.54 30.68
C ASP A 579 13.65 -12.50 31.08
N ASP A 580 13.51 -13.14 32.24
CA ASP A 580 14.48 -14.09 32.83
C ASP A 580 14.40 -15.50 32.24
N LEU A 581 13.53 -15.72 31.25
CA LEU A 581 13.34 -17.01 30.61
C LEU A 581 12.93 -18.15 31.56
N GLY A 582 12.54 -17.84 32.79
CA GLY A 582 12.07 -18.77 33.82
C GLY A 582 13.14 -19.25 34.80
N TYR A 583 14.38 -18.77 34.69
CA TYR A 583 15.48 -19.05 35.61
C TYR A 583 16.04 -17.72 36.12
N HIS A 584 16.37 -17.61 37.41
CA HIS A 584 16.81 -16.32 38.00
C HIS A 584 18.32 -16.25 38.31
N ASP A 585 19.06 -17.35 38.09
CA ASP A 585 20.46 -17.50 38.50
C ASP A 585 21.30 -18.26 37.45
N ASP A 586 20.91 -18.27 36.18
CA ASP A 586 21.63 -18.98 35.10
C ASP A 586 22.47 -18.04 34.21
N GLY A 587 22.36 -16.73 34.44
CA GLY A 587 23.02 -15.67 33.69
C GLY A 587 22.50 -15.52 32.26
N ILE A 588 21.30 -16.01 31.94
CA ILE A 588 20.72 -15.99 30.59
C ILE A 588 19.40 -15.22 30.59
N ILE A 589 19.44 -14.00 30.04
CA ILE A 589 18.25 -13.13 29.95
C ILE A 589 17.83 -12.88 28.51
N HIS A 590 16.56 -12.61 28.31
CA HIS A 590 16.03 -12.05 27.06
C HIS A 590 15.69 -10.58 27.23
N VAL A 591 16.17 -9.75 26.30
CA VAL A 591 15.91 -8.32 26.26
C VAL A 591 15.18 -7.98 24.97
N THR A 592 14.02 -7.34 25.08
CA THR A 592 13.31 -6.74 23.95
C THR A 592 13.62 -5.25 23.93
N ALA A 593 14.17 -4.75 22.83
CA ALA A 593 14.41 -3.34 22.60
C ALA A 593 13.45 -2.76 21.56
N THR A 594 12.57 -1.85 21.99
CA THR A 594 11.50 -1.24 21.19
C THR A 594 11.90 0.16 20.70
N TYR A 595 12.05 0.30 19.38
CA TYR A 595 12.44 1.55 18.73
C TYR A 595 11.26 2.19 18.00
N GLY A 596 11.23 3.52 17.92
CA GLY A 596 10.30 4.20 17.01
C GLY A 596 10.70 4.04 15.55
N TYR A 597 9.78 4.27 14.62
CA TYR A 597 10.04 4.09 13.18
C TYR A 597 11.06 5.08 12.59
N MET A 598 11.36 6.19 13.27
CA MET A 598 12.43 7.14 12.91
C MET A 598 13.71 6.93 13.73
N ASP A 599 13.68 6.08 14.77
CA ASP A 599 14.86 5.81 15.56
C ASP A 599 15.83 4.96 14.74
N ARG A 600 17.12 5.30 14.82
CA ARG A 600 18.18 4.45 14.29
C ARG A 600 18.56 3.47 15.40
N PRO A 601 18.36 2.15 15.21
CA PRO A 601 18.73 1.17 16.23
C PRO A 601 20.22 1.28 16.54
N ASP A 602 20.54 1.42 17.81
CA ASP A 602 21.90 1.46 18.32
C ASP A 602 21.96 0.49 19.50
N VAL A 603 22.31 -0.75 19.17
CA VAL A 603 22.26 -1.86 20.13
C VAL A 603 23.16 -1.60 21.34
N PRO A 604 24.45 -1.22 21.20
CA PRO A 604 25.30 -0.90 22.34
C PRO A 604 24.73 0.22 23.22
N ALA A 605 24.23 1.30 22.61
CA ALA A 605 23.66 2.42 23.37
C ALA A 605 22.37 2.03 24.11
N ALA A 606 21.53 1.18 23.52
CA ALA A 606 20.34 0.69 24.20
C ALA A 606 20.69 -0.24 25.36
N LEU A 607 21.62 -1.17 25.19
CA LEU A 607 22.01 -2.07 26.28
C LEU A 607 22.64 -1.32 27.47
N ALA A 608 23.30 -0.18 27.22
CA ALA A 608 23.83 0.68 28.27
C ALA A 608 22.75 1.29 29.20
N LEU A 609 21.48 1.27 28.79
CA LEU A 609 20.35 1.73 29.59
C LEU A 609 19.75 0.62 30.47
N LEU A 610 20.25 -0.62 30.39
CA LEU A 610 19.78 -1.71 31.24
C LEU A 610 20.13 -1.44 32.70
N ASP A 611 19.13 -1.61 33.57
CA ASP A 611 19.33 -1.56 35.00
C ASP A 611 19.94 -2.89 35.49
N SER A 612 21.10 -2.81 36.15
CA SER A 612 21.80 -3.94 36.75
C SER A 612 20.94 -4.74 37.73
N ALA A 613 19.91 -4.12 38.34
CA ALA A 613 18.97 -4.82 39.21
C ALA A 613 18.07 -5.83 38.47
N ARG A 614 18.03 -5.78 37.14
CA ARG A 614 17.18 -6.63 36.29
C ARG A 614 17.97 -7.61 35.42
N THR A 615 19.30 -7.66 35.55
CA THR A 615 20.18 -8.41 34.63
C THR A 615 21.01 -9.50 35.32
N GLU A 616 20.54 -10.04 36.44
CA GLU A 616 21.24 -11.09 37.23
C GLU A 616 22.69 -10.71 37.60
N GLY A 617 23.01 -9.40 37.64
CA GLY A 617 24.35 -8.89 37.89
C GLY A 617 24.78 -7.78 36.92
N PRO A 618 25.97 -7.19 37.12
CA PRO A 618 26.53 -6.17 36.23
C PRO A 618 27.02 -6.79 34.92
N LEU A 619 26.49 -6.32 33.79
CA LEU A 619 26.92 -6.73 32.45
C LEU A 619 28.18 -5.96 32.01
N ASP A 620 29.21 -6.67 31.51
CA ASP A 620 30.37 -6.03 30.86
C ASP A 620 30.04 -5.73 29.40
N LEU A 621 29.39 -4.59 29.18
CA LEU A 621 29.02 -4.12 27.84
C LEU A 621 30.23 -3.61 27.03
N ALA A 622 31.32 -3.21 27.70
CA ALA A 622 32.53 -2.72 27.03
C ALA A 622 33.31 -3.88 26.41
N GLY A 623 33.39 -5.02 27.10
CA GLY A 623 34.00 -6.27 26.62
C GLY A 623 33.03 -7.19 25.86
N ALA A 624 31.76 -6.82 25.69
CA ALA A 624 30.75 -7.72 25.15
C ALA A 624 31.03 -8.17 23.71
N THR A 625 30.80 -9.46 23.44
CA THR A 625 30.89 -10.06 22.10
C THR A 625 29.50 -10.23 21.50
N TYR A 626 29.32 -9.74 20.27
CA TYR A 626 28.03 -9.76 19.57
C TYR A 626 27.97 -10.95 18.61
N PHE A 627 26.95 -11.77 18.74
CA PHE A 627 26.74 -12.96 17.93
C PHE A 627 25.53 -12.77 17.00
N LEU A 628 25.80 -12.86 15.69
CA LEU A 628 24.78 -12.78 14.65
C LEU A 628 24.56 -14.16 14.02
N SER A 629 23.28 -14.53 13.91
CA SER A 629 22.87 -15.70 13.13
C SER A 629 22.76 -15.31 11.66
N LYS A 630 23.64 -15.83 10.80
CA LYS A 630 23.51 -15.68 9.35
C LYS A 630 22.91 -16.96 8.77
N VAL A 631 21.85 -16.81 7.98
CA VAL A 631 21.22 -17.93 7.27
C VAL A 631 21.59 -17.82 5.80
N ASP A 632 22.36 -18.78 5.31
CA ASP A 632 22.61 -18.91 3.88
C ASP A 632 21.57 -19.87 3.29
N LEU A 633 20.79 -19.36 2.34
CA LEU A 633 19.75 -20.12 1.66
C LEU A 633 20.37 -20.86 0.47
N VAL A 634 20.26 -22.18 0.45
CA VAL A 634 20.75 -23.03 -0.64
C VAL A 634 19.61 -23.90 -1.17
N MET A 635 19.65 -24.30 -2.45
CA MET A 635 18.66 -25.25 -2.97
C MET A 635 18.82 -26.60 -2.28
N GLY A 636 17.74 -27.08 -1.65
CA GLY A 636 17.67 -28.41 -1.07
C GLY A 636 17.43 -29.51 -2.11
N LYS A 637 17.59 -30.77 -1.68
CA LYS A 637 17.24 -31.95 -2.49
C LYS A 637 15.76 -32.30 -2.44
N GLU A 638 15.07 -31.90 -1.37
CA GLU A 638 13.63 -32.15 -1.20
C GLU A 638 12.79 -31.12 -1.97
N PRO A 639 11.73 -31.56 -2.68
CA PRO A 639 10.88 -30.65 -3.44
C PRO A 639 10.02 -29.80 -2.49
N SER A 640 10.40 -28.53 -2.28
CA SER A 640 9.60 -27.55 -1.53
C SER A 640 8.74 -26.65 -2.43
N MET A 641 9.30 -26.25 -3.57
CA MET A 641 8.73 -25.34 -4.57
C MET A 641 9.25 -25.72 -5.96
N ALA A 642 8.62 -25.17 -7.01
CA ALA A 642 9.14 -25.31 -8.37
C ALA A 642 10.56 -24.74 -8.47
N PRO A 643 11.53 -25.44 -9.11
CA PRO A 643 12.95 -25.04 -9.10
C PRO A 643 13.22 -23.60 -9.58
N TRP A 644 12.44 -23.10 -10.55
CA TRP A 644 12.56 -21.73 -11.03
C TRP A 644 12.08 -20.70 -9.99
N ARG A 645 11.03 -21.02 -9.21
CA ARG A 645 10.56 -20.20 -8.09
C ARG A 645 11.57 -20.18 -6.95
N THR A 646 12.20 -21.31 -6.66
CA THR A 646 13.28 -21.39 -5.66
C THR A 646 14.47 -20.52 -6.06
N ARG A 647 14.90 -20.56 -7.34
CA ARG A 647 15.96 -19.66 -7.85
C ARG A 647 15.57 -18.18 -7.76
N LEU A 648 14.33 -17.84 -8.11
CA LEU A 648 13.81 -16.48 -7.98
C LEU A 648 13.77 -16.02 -6.52
N PHE A 649 13.34 -16.88 -5.60
CA PHE A 649 13.34 -16.61 -4.16
C PHE A 649 14.75 -16.39 -3.60
N ILE A 650 15.70 -17.26 -3.96
CA ILE A 650 17.11 -17.10 -3.55
C ILE A 650 17.68 -15.80 -4.13
N GLY A 651 17.46 -15.53 -5.42
CA GLY A 651 17.90 -14.30 -6.08
C GLY A 651 17.36 -13.03 -5.42
N THR A 652 16.07 -13.01 -5.08
CA THR A 652 15.42 -11.88 -4.38
C THR A 652 15.89 -11.75 -2.93
N SER A 653 16.37 -12.82 -2.29
CA SER A 653 16.91 -12.75 -0.93
C SER A 653 18.21 -11.95 -0.85
N TYR A 654 19.03 -11.93 -1.92
CA TYR A 654 20.25 -11.10 -1.99
C TYR A 654 19.99 -9.60 -2.06
N ILE A 655 18.74 -9.18 -2.33
CA ILE A 655 18.35 -7.76 -2.32
C ILE A 655 18.23 -7.23 -0.87
N THR A 656 18.28 -8.10 0.14
CA THR A 656 18.16 -7.71 1.56
C THR A 656 19.44 -7.04 2.10
N SER A 657 19.26 -6.01 2.93
CA SER A 657 20.34 -5.21 3.51
C SER A 657 21.17 -5.98 4.54
N ASP A 658 22.47 -5.67 4.60
CA ASP A 658 23.40 -6.19 5.62
C ASP A 658 22.93 -5.86 7.05
N ALA A 659 22.70 -6.90 7.85
CA ALA A 659 22.18 -6.78 9.21
C ALA A 659 23.18 -6.15 10.18
N ALA A 660 24.49 -6.39 10.02
CA ALA A 660 25.51 -5.87 10.93
C ALA A 660 25.65 -4.34 10.83
N ALA A 661 25.67 -3.82 9.60
CA ALA A 661 25.71 -2.39 9.33
C ALA A 661 24.42 -1.68 9.78
N TYR A 662 23.26 -2.35 9.70
CA TYR A 662 21.98 -1.77 10.10
C TYR A 662 21.88 -1.56 11.62
N PHE A 663 22.40 -2.48 12.44
CA PHE A 663 22.35 -2.41 13.91
C PHE A 663 23.54 -1.68 14.56
N ARG A 664 24.46 -1.12 13.75
CA ARG A 664 25.68 -0.40 14.20
C ARG A 664 26.54 -1.22 15.17
N LEU A 665 26.63 -2.53 14.95
CA LEU A 665 27.44 -3.39 15.80
C LEU A 665 28.94 -3.12 15.57
N PRO A 666 29.79 -3.18 16.62
CA PRO A 666 31.22 -3.03 16.46
C PRO A 666 31.79 -4.19 15.63
N LEU A 667 32.35 -3.89 14.45
CA LEU A 667 32.82 -4.92 13.51
C LEU A 667 33.96 -5.77 14.08
N ASP A 668 34.77 -5.19 14.95
CA ASP A 668 35.87 -5.82 15.69
C ASP A 668 35.42 -6.82 16.76
N ARG A 669 34.16 -6.74 17.20
CA ARG A 669 33.57 -7.56 18.28
C ARG A 669 32.32 -8.32 17.83
N THR A 670 32.08 -8.42 16.53
CA THR A 670 30.92 -9.12 15.97
C THR A 670 31.35 -10.45 15.35
N VAL A 671 30.80 -11.55 15.86
CA VAL A 671 30.97 -12.90 15.35
C VAL A 671 29.71 -13.29 14.57
N ILE A 672 29.89 -13.64 13.30
CA ILE A 672 28.80 -14.14 12.46
C ILE A 672 28.92 -15.66 12.39
N LEU A 673 27.95 -16.37 13.00
CA LEU A 673 27.82 -17.81 12.82
C LEU A 673 26.79 -18.10 11.73
N GLY A 674 27.27 -18.67 10.63
CA GLY A 674 26.45 -19.12 9.53
C GLY A 674 25.80 -20.47 9.80
N SER A 675 24.53 -20.60 9.43
CA SER A 675 23.85 -21.88 9.26
C SER A 675 23.30 -21.95 7.84
N ARG A 676 23.47 -23.11 7.18
CA ARG A 676 22.85 -23.36 5.87
C ARG A 676 21.45 -23.88 6.09
N ILE A 677 20.48 -23.21 5.47
CA ILE A 677 19.10 -23.70 5.41
C ILE A 677 18.82 -24.08 3.97
N GLU A 678 18.52 -25.35 3.77
CA GLU A 678 18.06 -25.88 2.49
C GLU A 678 16.61 -25.42 2.27
N VAL A 679 16.36 -24.81 1.10
CA VAL A 679 15.05 -24.33 0.65
C VAL A 679 14.59 -25.14 -0.52
#